data_AF-A0A921YLV2-F1
#
_entry.id   AF-A0A921YLV2-F1
#
_cell.length_a   1.000
_cell.length_b   1.000
_cell.length_c   1.000
_cell.angle_alpha   90.00
_cell.angle_beta   90.00
_cell.angle_gamma   90.00
#
_symmetry.space_group_name_H-M   'P 1'
#
loop_
_entity.id
_entity.type
_entity.pdbx_description
1 polymer ?
#
loop_
_entity_poly.entity_id
_entity_poly.type
_entity_poly.pdbx_seq_one_letter_code
_entity_poly.pdbx_strand_id
1 'polypeptide(L)'
;MSTPQPPQARRSAGDSKKVTPPASNIVTRNGARKAKIQTRAMSAGAKPSASVLAAKKKALQKKKQNFVMELRDHYQIAMESKNKVKGPTGLVTEPRMAEHRCLWDDNYPECPERLISVINRCQELNLIDQCKQYAPRAATKEELCALHSPSVYEMMETTHQNNNTEFLEELSSRYDAIYIHPSTHSLALLAAGSTIDMVSRIVSGEVQNGAALVRPPGHHAMRAEPCGYCFYNNAALAASHAIHKHGLQRILIVDWDVHHGQATQQMFYDDPRVVYFSIHRYEHGTFWPNLRQSDFHYTGSGLGKGFNFNVPLNRTGMKDEDYIAIWHQLLMPMAFEYQPELIIISAGYDAAIGCPEGEMEVSPACYASLLHMLQAACAAVCVVLEGGYCAASLAEGAALTLRSLLGHAPPRMLHIGEPSDEIRDTILNCIYAHKDVWSCYNYQPTYTTQGAPNVCDGQKQKHTVTVKWEGDETRPDRFATRNCYPLQDNATKLRIAERLNYLKSVTDLSIPQHAVCYFYDQAMLKHKNICEPGHVECPERIMRIHERHRDYGLLERVHHVTARRATDEEILAVHTKEYLDQLKELSTTKLRDLNSQKDLYDSVYFHPDSLESASVAMGCIIEATTEVLSGRSGAGVCVVRPPGHHASCDVPSGFCLLAGAAGGAVAARGAGAKVLLLDWDVHHGNGTQRLTYDDPQILYISIHRYDHGSFFPHSKEADYTAVGEGKGEGFNVNIPWNKRGMGDAEYMAAFTQIVLPIAYEYNPDLVIVSAGFDACVGDPLGGCKVTPECYGRMTQLLRGLAGGRVVLCLEGGYNITSISYAMAMCTKALLGDPITPHYEPKQTCHWSAVETINDVINTHKKYWKSLKFQVALPSEDVLDPPLPSRGLNDYQRELPSPKSSRYSLETDMANLSIDKCEDGIHCGTDDEDDQKCNANKNKKEALNSGNEIEICTGSNVSISQGLSIDKQGSSDAKRTLVDYLSENMQSIVDGEMFAVIPMPWCPHLDSLYAIPNGVKFEQGMKCVDCEHTEENWVCLHCYITACARNINGHMQAHYSTTRHPLVLSLVDLSVWCNECDAYVDNALLYDAKNNAHRHKFQEDMPWCYESDTIHME
;
A
#
# COMPACT_ATOMS: atom_id res chain seq x y z
N MET A 1 -19.57 11.53 -54.34
CA MET A 1 -18.66 12.61 -54.81
C MET A 1 -17.55 12.69 -53.77
N SER A 2 -16.44 11.97 -53.92
CA SER A 2 -15.26 12.26 -54.76
C SER A 2 -14.08 12.48 -53.79
N THR A 3 -13.32 11.40 -53.59
CA THR A 3 -12.02 11.35 -52.90
C THR A 3 -10.98 12.27 -53.56
N PRO A 4 -9.94 12.66 -52.81
CA PRO A 4 -8.59 12.60 -53.38
C PRO A 4 -7.53 11.99 -52.46
N GLN A 5 -6.64 11.23 -53.09
CA GLN A 5 -5.39 10.66 -52.58
C GLN A 5 -4.22 11.68 -52.60
N PRO A 6 -3.06 11.37 -51.97
CA PRO A 6 -2.03 12.33 -51.55
C PRO A 6 -0.96 12.65 -52.62
N PRO A 7 -0.15 13.70 -52.44
CA PRO A 7 0.90 14.06 -53.41
C PRO A 7 2.24 13.35 -53.14
N GLN A 8 2.81 12.79 -54.22
CA GLN A 8 4.21 12.37 -54.33
C GLN A 8 5.13 13.53 -54.79
N ALA A 9 6.41 13.39 -54.45
CA ALA A 9 7.52 14.34 -54.56
C ALA A 9 8.04 14.70 -55.98
N ARG A 10 8.75 15.84 -56.08
CA ARG A 10 9.81 16.18 -57.08
C ARG A 10 10.98 16.83 -56.31
N ARG A 11 12.17 16.23 -56.17
CA ARG A 11 13.33 16.01 -57.11
C ARG A 11 14.10 17.28 -57.54
N SER A 12 15.35 17.39 -57.06
CA SER A 12 16.61 17.60 -57.83
C SER A 12 17.81 17.59 -56.86
N ALA A 13 18.68 16.54 -56.85
CA ALA A 13 19.94 16.35 -57.64
C ALA A 13 21.14 17.09 -57.00
N GLY A 14 22.37 16.56 -56.82
CA GLY A 14 23.07 15.29 -57.11
C GLY A 14 24.28 15.20 -56.15
N ASP A 15 24.86 14.04 -55.82
CA ASP A 15 25.96 13.31 -56.51
C ASP A 15 26.29 12.10 -55.60
N SER A 16 26.79 10.92 -55.98
CA SER A 16 27.31 10.34 -57.22
C SER A 16 27.32 8.80 -57.07
N LYS A 17 27.55 8.09 -58.18
CA LYS A 17 27.10 6.72 -58.50
C LYS A 17 27.91 5.55 -57.92
N LYS A 18 27.16 4.46 -57.69
CA LYS A 18 27.56 3.03 -57.69
C LYS A 18 28.26 2.60 -58.99
N VAL A 19 29.01 1.48 -58.99
CA VAL A 19 28.63 0.16 -59.58
C VAL A 19 29.77 -0.89 -59.38
N THR A 20 29.31 -2.11 -59.11
CA THR A 20 29.87 -3.47 -58.92
C THR A 20 30.97 -3.97 -59.88
N PRO A 21 31.75 -5.03 -59.54
CA PRO A 21 31.51 -6.39 -60.12
C PRO A 21 31.99 -7.61 -59.25
N PRO A 22 31.85 -8.88 -59.72
CA PRO A 22 31.89 -10.11 -58.91
C PRO A 22 33.14 -11.02 -59.06
N ALA A 23 33.12 -12.14 -58.30
CA ALA A 23 33.80 -13.46 -58.49
C ALA A 23 35.27 -13.69 -58.02
N SER A 24 35.42 -14.73 -57.16
CA SER A 24 36.49 -15.78 -56.97
C SER A 24 37.99 -15.42 -57.17
N ASN A 25 39.03 -15.90 -56.46
CA ASN A 25 39.32 -17.23 -55.89
C ASN A 25 40.71 -17.23 -55.16
N ILE A 26 41.01 -18.26 -54.34
CA ILE A 26 42.35 -18.76 -53.84
C ILE A 26 42.97 -18.00 -52.62
N VAL A 27 42.93 -18.48 -51.36
CA VAL A 27 43.51 -19.66 -50.63
C VAL A 27 45.03 -19.58 -50.36
N THR A 28 45.42 -19.48 -49.07
CA THR A 28 46.52 -20.29 -48.46
C THR A 28 46.42 -20.44 -46.93
N ARG A 29 46.39 -21.72 -46.51
CA ARG A 29 47.02 -22.39 -45.34
C ARG A 29 47.04 -21.70 -43.96
N ASN A 30 46.14 -22.12 -43.07
CA ASN A 30 46.43 -23.15 -42.04
C ASN A 30 45.18 -23.48 -41.20
N GLY A 31 44.34 -24.35 -41.76
CA GLY A 31 43.47 -25.23 -40.98
C GLY A 31 44.09 -26.62 -40.97
N ALA A 32 44.57 -27.07 -39.81
CA ALA A 32 44.94 -28.47 -39.57
C ALA A 32 45.06 -28.75 -38.07
N ARG A 33 43.94 -28.85 -37.36
CA ARG A 33 43.72 -29.77 -36.22
C ARG A 33 42.34 -29.52 -35.62
N LYS A 34 41.33 -30.20 -36.15
CA LYS A 34 40.21 -30.83 -35.41
C LYS A 34 39.13 -31.30 -36.39
N ALA A 35 39.51 -32.19 -37.29
CA ALA A 35 38.57 -33.06 -38.00
C ALA A 35 39.27 -34.39 -38.32
N LYS A 36 39.48 -35.20 -37.28
CA LYS A 36 39.75 -36.65 -37.42
C LYS A 36 39.60 -37.39 -36.10
N ILE A 37 38.46 -37.25 -35.42
CA ILE A 37 37.85 -38.33 -34.63
C ILE A 37 36.34 -38.20 -34.81
N GLN A 38 35.86 -38.51 -36.00
CA GLN A 38 34.49 -38.98 -36.22
C GLN A 38 34.64 -40.40 -36.77
N THR A 39 34.80 -41.35 -35.85
CA THR A 39 34.47 -42.78 -36.02
C THR A 39 34.65 -43.48 -34.68
N ARG A 40 33.78 -43.15 -33.73
CA ARG A 40 33.20 -44.09 -32.75
C ARG A 40 32.13 -43.37 -31.94
N ALA A 41 31.05 -44.10 -31.65
CA ALA A 41 29.86 -43.71 -30.90
C ALA A 41 28.77 -42.95 -31.68
N MET A 42 28.14 -43.66 -32.64
CA MET A 42 26.68 -43.67 -32.64
C MET A 42 26.22 -44.53 -31.46
N SER A 43 25.67 -43.91 -30.42
CA SER A 43 24.63 -44.49 -29.56
C SER A 43 24.15 -43.48 -28.50
N ALA A 44 22.83 -43.50 -28.28
CA ALA A 44 22.06 -42.79 -27.26
C ALA A 44 21.72 -41.29 -27.50
N GLY A 45 20.61 -41.07 -28.19
CA GLY A 45 19.79 -39.88 -28.00
C GLY A 45 18.97 -40.00 -26.72
N ALA A 46 19.00 -38.95 -25.89
CA ALA A 46 18.01 -38.72 -24.83
C ALA A 46 17.62 -37.24 -24.86
N LYS A 47 16.33 -36.95 -25.10
CA LYS A 47 15.77 -35.62 -24.82
C LYS A 47 15.81 -35.42 -23.30
N PRO A 48 16.19 -34.23 -22.79
CA PRO A 48 16.18 -33.97 -21.36
C PRO A 48 14.76 -34.14 -20.81
N SER A 49 14.63 -34.86 -19.70
CA SER A 49 13.34 -35.10 -19.04
C SER A 49 12.69 -33.79 -18.60
N ALA A 50 11.36 -33.78 -18.46
CA ALA A 50 10.60 -32.65 -17.94
C ALA A 50 11.13 -32.17 -16.57
N SER A 51 11.65 -33.08 -15.75
CA SER A 51 12.30 -32.78 -14.46
C SER A 51 13.60 -31.99 -14.61
N VAL A 52 14.42 -32.24 -15.64
CA VAL A 52 15.67 -31.50 -15.90
C VAL A 52 15.39 -30.12 -16.49
N LEU A 53 14.36 -30.00 -17.34
CA LEU A 53 13.88 -28.70 -17.85
C LEU A 53 13.25 -27.85 -16.74
N ALA A 54 12.46 -28.47 -15.85
CA ALA A 54 11.92 -27.82 -14.66
C ALA A 54 13.02 -27.41 -13.68
N ALA A 55 14.03 -28.25 -13.45
CA ALA A 55 15.19 -27.92 -12.62
C ALA A 55 16.03 -26.78 -13.22
N LYS A 56 16.20 -26.72 -14.55
CA LYS A 56 16.84 -25.59 -15.23
C LYS A 56 16.03 -24.30 -15.12
N LYS A 57 14.69 -24.36 -15.26
CA LYS A 57 13.81 -23.21 -15.03
C LYS A 57 13.86 -22.74 -13.58
N LYS A 58 13.87 -23.67 -12.62
CA LYS A 58 13.99 -23.40 -11.17
C LYS A 58 15.37 -22.86 -10.81
N ALA A 59 16.43 -23.29 -11.48
CA ALA A 59 17.79 -22.73 -11.35
C ALA A 59 17.94 -21.35 -11.99
N LEU A 60 17.24 -21.09 -13.10
CA LEU A 60 17.14 -19.76 -13.73
C LEU A 60 16.29 -18.78 -12.89
N GLN A 61 15.24 -19.26 -12.24
CA GLN A 61 14.46 -18.50 -11.25
C GLN A 61 15.26 -18.26 -9.95
N LYS A 62 16.02 -19.25 -9.46
CA LYS A 62 16.96 -19.07 -8.33
C LYS A 62 18.08 -18.08 -8.67
N LYS A 63 18.58 -18.05 -9.91
CA LYS A 63 19.54 -17.02 -10.37
C LYS A 63 18.95 -15.61 -10.42
N LYS A 64 17.63 -15.45 -10.45
CA LYS A 64 16.92 -14.17 -10.28
C LYS A 64 16.62 -13.82 -8.81
N GLN A 65 16.84 -14.75 -7.88
CA GLN A 65 16.65 -14.57 -6.43
C GLN A 65 17.99 -14.58 -5.68
N ASN A 66 19.07 -14.12 -6.31
CA ASN A 66 20.19 -13.58 -5.54
C ASN A 66 19.78 -12.18 -5.10
N PHE A 67 19.62 -12.00 -3.78
CA PHE A 67 19.35 -10.71 -3.16
C PHE A 67 20.54 -9.79 -3.49
N VAL A 68 20.40 -8.99 -4.54
CA VAL A 68 21.23 -7.81 -4.73
C VAL A 68 20.77 -6.86 -3.62
N MET A 69 21.62 -6.54 -2.65
CA MET A 69 21.48 -5.26 -1.95
C MET A 69 21.74 -4.18 -3.00
N GLU A 70 20.72 -3.93 -3.81
CA GLU A 70 20.74 -2.92 -4.84
C GLU A 70 20.63 -1.62 -4.05
N LEU A 71 21.74 -0.88 -3.95
CA LEU A 71 21.73 0.49 -3.44
C LEU A 71 20.82 1.29 -4.39
N ARG A 72 19.53 1.30 -4.10
CA ARG A 72 18.52 1.95 -4.93
C ARG A 72 18.45 3.40 -4.53
N ASP A 73 18.60 4.24 -5.54
CA ASP A 73 18.32 5.66 -5.41
C ASP A 73 16.87 5.82 -4.92
N HIS A 74 16.65 6.53 -3.80
CA HIS A 74 15.32 6.81 -3.26
C HIS A 74 14.45 7.62 -4.24
N TYR A 75 15.04 8.21 -5.29
CA TYR A 75 14.31 8.88 -6.37
C TYR A 75 14.04 7.98 -7.58
N GLN A 76 14.44 6.71 -7.57
CA GLN A 76 14.37 5.83 -8.75
C GLN A 76 12.95 5.71 -9.30
N ILE A 77 11.94 5.51 -8.45
CA ILE A 77 10.55 5.40 -8.90
C ILE A 77 10.08 6.74 -9.49
N ALA A 78 10.35 7.85 -8.83
CA ALA A 78 10.02 9.18 -9.34
C ALA A 78 10.72 9.45 -10.67
N MET A 79 11.97 9.02 -10.86
CA MET A 79 12.69 9.10 -12.13
C MET A 79 12.02 8.27 -13.23
N GLU A 80 11.66 7.03 -12.93
CA GLU A 80 10.99 6.13 -13.88
C GLU A 80 9.56 6.59 -14.21
N SER A 81 8.92 7.36 -13.33
CA SER A 81 7.58 7.91 -13.53
C SER A 81 7.52 9.00 -14.60
N LYS A 82 8.68 9.51 -15.05
CA LYS A 82 8.80 10.58 -16.06
C LYS A 82 7.86 10.40 -17.25
N ASN A 83 7.84 9.21 -17.84
CA ASN A 83 7.04 8.91 -19.03
C ASN A 83 5.74 8.16 -18.69
N LYS A 84 5.44 7.92 -17.40
CA LYS A 84 4.23 7.22 -16.97
C LYS A 84 3.08 8.20 -16.91
N VAL A 85 2.28 8.23 -17.97
CA VAL A 85 1.04 9.01 -18.02
C VAL A 85 -0.15 8.08 -17.92
N LYS A 86 -1.29 8.64 -17.55
CA LYS A 86 -2.55 7.89 -17.53
C LYS A 86 -2.82 7.18 -18.87
N GLY A 87 -2.94 5.86 -18.81
CA GLY A 87 -3.27 5.03 -19.97
C GLY A 87 -4.77 4.97 -20.26
N PRO A 88 -5.15 4.33 -21.39
CA PRO A 88 -6.56 4.14 -21.72
C PRO A 88 -7.26 3.19 -20.74
N THR A 89 -8.56 3.39 -20.54
CA THR A 89 -9.45 2.46 -19.84
C THR A 89 -10.06 1.48 -20.83
N GLY A 90 -9.87 0.18 -20.60
CA GLY A 90 -10.49 -0.88 -21.40
C GLY A 90 -11.95 -1.10 -21.04
N LEU A 91 -12.80 -1.42 -22.02
CA LEU A 91 -14.18 -1.82 -21.80
C LEU A 91 -14.52 -3.05 -22.63
N VAL A 92 -15.15 -4.04 -22.03
CA VAL A 92 -15.75 -5.17 -22.73
C VAL A 92 -17.18 -5.39 -22.23
N THR A 93 -18.09 -5.57 -23.18
CA THR A 93 -19.49 -5.95 -22.93
C THR A 93 -20.02 -6.72 -24.14
N GLU A 94 -21.11 -7.46 -23.97
CA GLU A 94 -21.73 -8.27 -25.01
C GLU A 94 -23.26 -8.10 -24.95
N PRO A 95 -23.87 -7.37 -25.90
CA PRO A 95 -25.32 -7.16 -25.91
C PRO A 95 -26.15 -8.46 -25.95
N ARG A 96 -25.63 -9.54 -26.56
CA ARG A 96 -26.32 -10.86 -26.56
C ARG A 96 -26.48 -11.46 -25.17
N MET A 97 -25.78 -10.95 -24.15
CA MET A 97 -26.01 -11.37 -22.76
C MET A 97 -27.45 -11.07 -22.30
N ALA A 98 -28.18 -10.19 -22.98
CA ALA A 98 -29.62 -9.99 -22.78
C ALA A 98 -30.49 -11.21 -23.18
N GLU A 99 -29.96 -12.17 -23.94
CA GLU A 99 -30.67 -13.41 -24.25
C GLU A 99 -30.75 -14.35 -23.04
N HIS A 100 -29.81 -14.25 -22.09
CA HIS A 100 -29.85 -15.01 -20.84
C HIS A 100 -30.90 -14.39 -19.90
N ARG A 101 -32.03 -15.10 -19.77
CA ARG A 101 -33.17 -14.78 -18.91
C ARG A 101 -33.88 -16.04 -18.44
N CYS A 102 -34.59 -15.96 -17.32
CA CYS A 102 -35.43 -17.05 -16.85
C CYS A 102 -36.60 -17.28 -17.81
N LEU A 103 -36.83 -18.54 -18.23
CA LEU A 103 -37.89 -18.88 -19.19
C LEU A 103 -39.25 -19.14 -18.53
N TRP A 104 -39.27 -19.32 -17.21
CA TRP A 104 -40.44 -19.74 -16.48
C TRP A 104 -40.89 -18.75 -15.40
N ASP A 105 -40.11 -17.71 -15.14
CA ASP A 105 -40.43 -16.65 -14.19
C ASP A 105 -39.92 -15.31 -14.70
N ASP A 106 -40.84 -14.45 -15.19
CA ASP A 106 -40.51 -13.14 -15.77
C ASP A 106 -40.09 -12.11 -14.71
N ASN A 107 -40.33 -12.38 -13.42
CA ASN A 107 -39.98 -11.46 -12.33
C ASN A 107 -38.61 -11.76 -11.69
N TYR A 108 -37.88 -12.73 -12.24
CA TYR A 108 -36.59 -13.15 -11.69
C TYR A 108 -35.59 -11.98 -11.62
N PRO A 109 -34.91 -11.73 -10.48
CA PRO A 109 -34.14 -10.52 -10.25
C PRO A 109 -32.89 -10.43 -11.13
N GLU A 110 -32.23 -11.56 -11.40
CA GLU A 110 -31.15 -11.64 -12.38
C GLU A 110 -31.76 -11.66 -13.80
N CYS A 111 -31.86 -10.48 -14.41
CA CYS A 111 -32.55 -10.26 -15.67
C CYS A 111 -31.74 -9.39 -16.67
N PRO A 112 -32.11 -9.41 -17.97
CA PRO A 112 -31.46 -8.61 -19.02
C PRO A 112 -31.38 -7.11 -18.73
N GLU A 113 -32.41 -6.54 -18.10
CA GLU A 113 -32.55 -5.13 -17.80
C GLU A 113 -31.39 -4.59 -16.95
N ARG A 114 -30.73 -5.45 -16.17
CA ARG A 114 -29.54 -5.10 -15.38
C ARG A 114 -28.43 -4.55 -16.26
N LEU A 115 -27.97 -5.31 -17.25
CA LEU A 115 -26.88 -4.90 -18.14
C LEU A 115 -27.34 -3.82 -19.12
N ILE A 116 -28.57 -3.91 -19.64
CA ILE A 116 -29.12 -2.91 -20.56
C ILE A 116 -29.14 -1.52 -19.89
N SER A 117 -29.58 -1.45 -18.63
CA SER A 117 -29.65 -0.17 -17.90
C SER A 117 -28.26 0.42 -17.65
N VAL A 118 -27.27 -0.42 -17.31
CA VAL A 118 -25.86 0.02 -17.17
C VAL A 118 -25.33 0.57 -18.49
N ILE A 119 -25.50 -0.16 -19.60
CA ILE A 119 -25.04 0.28 -20.93
C ILE A 119 -25.68 1.61 -21.31
N ASN A 120 -27.01 1.73 -21.17
CA ASN A 120 -27.74 2.95 -21.48
C ASN A 120 -27.24 4.13 -20.65
N ARG A 121 -27.06 3.94 -19.34
CA ARG A 121 -26.58 5.02 -18.47
C ARG A 121 -25.14 5.44 -18.80
N CYS A 122 -24.27 4.48 -19.12
CA CYS A 122 -22.92 4.79 -19.59
C CYS A 122 -22.92 5.51 -20.95
N GLN A 123 -23.87 5.23 -21.83
CA GLN A 123 -24.05 5.97 -23.10
C GLN A 123 -24.59 7.38 -22.88
N GLU A 124 -25.58 7.56 -22.01
CA GLU A 124 -26.13 8.87 -21.63
C GLU A 124 -25.03 9.82 -21.12
N LEU A 125 -24.09 9.29 -20.34
CA LEU A 125 -22.93 10.02 -19.81
C LEU A 125 -21.72 10.03 -20.75
N ASN A 126 -21.86 9.51 -21.98
CA ASN A 126 -20.80 9.44 -22.99
C ASN A 126 -19.51 8.73 -22.50
N LEU A 127 -19.63 7.73 -21.61
CA LEU A 127 -18.50 7.04 -21.00
C LEU A 127 -17.96 5.93 -21.90
N ILE A 128 -18.83 5.20 -22.60
CA ILE A 128 -18.44 4.08 -23.48
C ILE A 128 -17.50 4.55 -24.60
N ASP A 129 -17.77 5.73 -25.18
CA ASP A 129 -16.98 6.29 -26.28
C ASP A 129 -15.62 6.83 -25.81
N GLN A 130 -15.45 7.05 -24.51
CA GLN A 130 -14.15 7.41 -23.90
C GLN A 130 -13.29 6.17 -23.63
N CYS A 131 -13.87 4.96 -23.61
CA CYS A 131 -13.15 3.72 -23.37
C CYS A 131 -12.56 3.13 -24.65
N LYS A 132 -11.46 2.38 -24.51
CA LYS A 132 -10.98 1.48 -25.54
C LYS A 132 -11.80 0.18 -25.48
N GLN A 133 -12.71 0.03 -26.44
CA GLN A 133 -13.62 -1.11 -26.49
C GLN A 133 -12.95 -2.35 -27.10
N TYR A 134 -13.24 -3.51 -26.53
CA TYR A 134 -12.76 -4.80 -26.99
C TYR A 134 -13.91 -5.75 -27.30
N ALA A 135 -13.70 -6.59 -28.32
CA ALA A 135 -14.65 -7.64 -28.65
C ALA A 135 -14.66 -8.70 -27.54
N PRO A 136 -15.84 -9.22 -27.17
CA PRO A 136 -15.94 -10.27 -26.17
C PRO A 136 -15.30 -11.56 -26.67
N ARG A 137 -14.72 -12.33 -25.75
CA ARG A 137 -13.99 -13.57 -26.05
C ARG A 137 -14.54 -14.71 -25.20
N ALA A 138 -14.76 -15.87 -25.82
CA ALA A 138 -15.12 -17.08 -25.09
C ALA A 138 -13.91 -17.67 -24.35
N ALA A 139 -14.10 -18.09 -23.10
CA ALA A 139 -13.11 -18.86 -22.35
C ALA A 139 -12.91 -20.24 -22.99
N THR A 140 -11.69 -20.75 -22.98
CA THR A 140 -11.43 -22.14 -23.39
C THR A 140 -11.76 -23.11 -22.27
N LYS A 141 -12.02 -24.39 -22.60
CA LYS A 141 -12.25 -25.43 -21.58
C LYS A 141 -11.05 -25.54 -20.62
N GLU A 142 -9.82 -25.35 -21.11
CA GLU A 142 -8.60 -25.37 -20.29
C GLU A 142 -8.53 -24.19 -19.32
N GLU A 143 -8.97 -23.00 -19.73
CA GLU A 143 -9.05 -21.84 -18.83
C GLU A 143 -10.04 -22.10 -17.70
N LEU A 144 -11.23 -22.63 -18.03
CA LEU A 144 -12.25 -22.96 -17.02
C LEU A 144 -11.79 -24.07 -16.06
N CYS A 145 -11.22 -25.15 -16.61
CA CYS A 145 -10.74 -26.29 -15.83
C CYS A 145 -9.54 -25.97 -14.93
N ALA A 146 -9.00 -24.74 -14.97
CA ALA A 146 -8.02 -24.29 -14.00
C ALA A 146 -8.60 -24.20 -12.58
N LEU A 147 -9.89 -23.88 -12.44
CA LEU A 147 -10.58 -23.75 -11.14
C LEU A 147 -11.87 -24.57 -11.05
N HIS A 148 -12.52 -24.88 -12.17
CA HIS A 148 -13.75 -25.67 -12.19
C HIS A 148 -13.50 -27.12 -12.59
N SER A 149 -14.38 -28.01 -12.13
CA SER A 149 -14.44 -29.40 -12.57
C SER A 149 -14.89 -29.47 -14.02
N PRO A 150 -14.30 -30.35 -14.86
CA PRO A 150 -14.77 -30.60 -16.22
C PRO A 150 -16.26 -30.96 -16.30
N SER A 151 -16.81 -31.56 -15.23
CA SER A 151 -18.22 -31.91 -15.14
C SER A 151 -19.17 -30.72 -15.26
N VAL A 152 -18.78 -29.52 -14.80
CA VAL A 152 -19.60 -28.32 -14.93
C VAL A 152 -19.68 -27.89 -16.39
N TYR A 153 -18.54 -27.91 -17.10
CA TYR A 153 -18.49 -27.63 -18.53
C TYR A 153 -19.37 -28.60 -19.33
N GLU A 154 -19.21 -29.90 -19.07
CA GLU A 154 -19.95 -30.96 -19.77
C GLU A 154 -21.46 -30.88 -19.50
N MET A 155 -21.86 -30.59 -18.26
CA MET A 155 -23.25 -30.32 -17.91
C MET A 155 -23.79 -29.13 -18.70
N MET A 156 -23.09 -27.99 -18.68
CA MET A 156 -23.53 -26.78 -19.40
C MET A 156 -23.59 -26.99 -20.91
N GLU A 157 -22.68 -27.76 -21.49
CA GLU A 157 -22.70 -28.11 -22.93
C GLU A 157 -24.01 -28.83 -23.31
N THR A 158 -24.54 -29.70 -22.43
CA THR A 158 -25.84 -30.38 -22.69
C THR A 158 -27.06 -29.44 -22.67
N THR A 159 -26.92 -28.25 -22.10
CA THR A 159 -27.96 -27.22 -22.06
C THR A 159 -27.93 -26.30 -23.27
N HIS A 160 -26.82 -26.30 -23.99
CA HIS A 160 -26.60 -25.37 -25.09
C HIS A 160 -27.62 -25.59 -26.22
N GLN A 161 -28.34 -24.53 -26.58
CA GLN A 161 -29.38 -24.55 -27.61
C GLN A 161 -30.53 -25.55 -27.35
N ASN A 162 -30.64 -26.07 -26.11
CA ASN A 162 -31.68 -27.01 -25.73
C ASN A 162 -32.96 -26.25 -25.36
N ASN A 163 -33.96 -26.25 -26.23
CA ASN A 163 -35.22 -25.52 -26.01
C ASN A 163 -36.24 -26.28 -25.14
N ASN A 164 -35.87 -27.39 -24.50
CA ASN A 164 -36.76 -28.09 -23.58
C ASN A 164 -36.79 -27.39 -22.21
N THR A 165 -37.78 -26.52 -22.02
CA THR A 165 -37.94 -25.73 -20.79
C THR A 165 -38.11 -26.58 -19.53
N GLU A 166 -38.83 -27.71 -19.61
CA GLU A 166 -39.01 -28.62 -18.46
C GLU A 166 -37.68 -29.24 -18.02
N PHE A 167 -36.87 -29.69 -18.98
CA PHE A 167 -35.52 -30.21 -18.70
C PHE A 167 -34.62 -29.15 -18.06
N LEU A 168 -34.66 -27.93 -18.58
CA LEU A 168 -33.85 -26.81 -18.07
C LEU A 168 -34.28 -26.40 -16.65
N GLU A 169 -35.59 -26.35 -16.37
CA GLU A 169 -36.11 -26.05 -15.03
C GLU A 169 -35.76 -27.17 -14.03
N GLU A 170 -35.92 -28.43 -14.44
CA GLU A 170 -35.53 -29.60 -13.64
C GLU A 170 -34.03 -29.58 -13.30
N LEU A 171 -33.17 -29.34 -14.28
CA LEU A 171 -31.74 -29.20 -14.07
C LEU A 171 -31.40 -28.02 -13.15
N SER A 172 -32.04 -26.87 -13.37
CA SER A 172 -31.83 -25.65 -12.57
C SER A 172 -32.17 -25.88 -11.10
N SER A 173 -33.26 -26.61 -10.82
CA SER A 173 -33.70 -26.92 -9.45
C SER A 173 -32.72 -27.77 -8.63
N ARG A 174 -31.65 -28.32 -9.22
CA ARG A 174 -30.60 -29.06 -8.49
C ARG A 174 -29.57 -28.14 -7.85
N TYR A 175 -29.57 -26.87 -8.20
CA TYR A 175 -28.57 -25.88 -7.79
C TYR A 175 -29.26 -24.69 -7.13
N ASP A 176 -28.56 -24.11 -6.16
CA ASP A 176 -29.10 -23.02 -5.36
C ASP A 176 -29.13 -21.71 -6.14
N ALA A 177 -30.30 -21.07 -6.20
CA ALA A 177 -30.55 -19.82 -6.93
C ALA A 177 -29.99 -19.83 -8.38
N ILE A 178 -30.37 -20.82 -9.18
CA ILE A 178 -29.95 -20.93 -10.59
C ILE A 178 -31.16 -21.03 -11.52
N TYR A 179 -31.05 -20.40 -12.69
CA TYR A 179 -31.88 -20.70 -13.86
C TYR A 179 -30.99 -20.89 -15.09
N ILE A 180 -31.37 -21.82 -15.97
CA ILE A 180 -30.62 -22.11 -17.19
C ILE A 180 -31.48 -21.80 -18.42
N HIS A 181 -30.93 -20.99 -19.30
CA HIS A 181 -31.44 -20.65 -20.65
C HIS A 181 -30.59 -21.35 -21.75
N PRO A 182 -31.15 -21.65 -22.95
CA PRO A 182 -30.39 -22.23 -24.08
C PRO A 182 -29.09 -21.50 -24.46
N SER A 183 -29.00 -20.19 -24.22
CA SER A 183 -27.81 -19.36 -24.50
C SER A 183 -26.82 -19.27 -23.32
N THR A 184 -27.16 -19.78 -22.14
CA THR A 184 -26.37 -19.61 -20.90
C THR A 184 -24.95 -20.12 -21.05
N HIS A 185 -24.76 -21.32 -21.60
CA HIS A 185 -23.43 -21.88 -21.79
C HIS A 185 -22.52 -20.95 -22.61
N SER A 186 -22.97 -20.53 -23.80
CA SER A 186 -22.19 -19.63 -24.66
C SER A 186 -21.92 -18.27 -24.02
N LEU A 187 -22.88 -17.72 -23.28
CA LEU A 187 -22.75 -16.40 -22.67
C LEU A 187 -21.87 -16.43 -21.42
N ALA A 188 -21.93 -17.51 -20.62
CA ALA A 188 -21.02 -17.74 -19.50
C ALA A 188 -19.57 -17.90 -19.96
N LEU A 189 -19.34 -18.57 -21.10
CA LEU A 189 -18.01 -18.61 -21.72
C LEU A 189 -17.52 -17.21 -22.12
N LEU A 190 -18.40 -16.38 -22.69
CA LEU A 190 -18.07 -14.99 -23.06
C LEU A 190 -17.78 -14.12 -21.83
N ALA A 191 -18.54 -14.27 -20.74
CA ALA A 191 -18.31 -13.54 -19.49
C ALA A 191 -16.92 -13.85 -18.90
N ALA A 192 -16.60 -15.15 -18.74
CA ALA A 192 -15.32 -15.58 -18.19
C ALA A 192 -14.14 -15.21 -19.10
N GLY A 193 -14.24 -15.48 -20.41
CA GLY A 193 -13.15 -15.24 -21.35
C GLY A 193 -12.86 -13.76 -21.58
N SER A 194 -13.89 -12.92 -21.57
CA SER A 194 -13.74 -11.46 -21.67
C SER A 194 -13.08 -10.88 -20.42
N THR A 195 -13.41 -11.41 -19.24
CA THR A 195 -12.79 -11.00 -17.97
C THR A 195 -11.30 -11.37 -17.93
N ILE A 196 -10.95 -12.60 -18.34
CA ILE A 196 -9.56 -13.05 -18.46
C ILE A 196 -8.78 -12.19 -19.47
N ASP A 197 -9.39 -11.87 -20.62
CA ASP A 197 -8.75 -11.04 -21.65
C ASP A 197 -8.50 -9.61 -21.14
N MET A 198 -9.50 -8.99 -20.49
CA MET A 198 -9.37 -7.65 -19.92
C MET A 198 -8.22 -7.58 -18.90
N VAL A 199 -8.16 -8.53 -17.95
CA VAL A 199 -7.06 -8.62 -16.99
C VAL A 199 -5.71 -8.80 -17.68
N SER A 200 -5.63 -9.63 -18.72
CA SER A 200 -4.38 -9.83 -19.48
C SER A 200 -3.92 -8.54 -20.17
N ARG A 201 -4.85 -7.72 -20.67
CA ARG A 201 -4.54 -6.42 -21.28
C ARG A 201 -4.08 -5.38 -20.27
N ILE A 202 -4.67 -5.37 -19.07
CA ILE A 202 -4.23 -4.52 -17.96
C ILE A 202 -2.82 -4.90 -17.54
N VAL A 203 -2.58 -6.19 -17.27
CA VAL A 203 -1.29 -6.70 -16.80
C VAL A 203 -0.17 -6.52 -17.82
N SER A 204 -0.47 -6.63 -19.12
CA SER A 204 0.50 -6.37 -20.19
C SER A 204 0.75 -4.88 -20.47
N GLY A 205 -0.02 -3.99 -19.85
CA GLY A 205 0.06 -2.54 -20.05
C GLY A 205 -0.56 -2.03 -21.35
N GLU A 206 -1.40 -2.83 -22.03
CA GLU A 206 -2.14 -2.37 -23.22
C GLU A 206 -3.23 -1.34 -22.85
N VAL A 207 -3.82 -1.50 -21.66
CA VAL A 207 -4.69 -0.54 -20.99
C VAL A 207 -4.21 -0.38 -19.55
N GLN A 208 -4.48 0.76 -18.92
CA GLN A 208 -4.09 0.99 -17.52
C GLN A 208 -5.00 0.24 -16.56
N ASN A 209 -6.30 0.28 -16.84
CA ASN A 209 -7.37 -0.30 -16.05
C ASN A 209 -8.54 -0.66 -17.00
N GLY A 210 -9.59 -1.29 -16.49
CA GLY A 210 -10.73 -1.60 -17.34
C GLY A 210 -11.94 -2.18 -16.62
N ALA A 211 -13.03 -2.32 -17.37
CA ALA A 211 -14.28 -2.90 -16.90
C ALA A 211 -14.77 -4.02 -17.83
N ALA A 212 -15.19 -5.13 -17.23
CA ALA A 212 -15.95 -6.20 -17.86
C ALA A 212 -17.41 -6.11 -17.40
N LEU A 213 -18.24 -5.47 -18.22
CA LEU A 213 -19.69 -5.35 -17.97
C LEU A 213 -20.38 -6.58 -18.57
N VAL A 214 -20.37 -7.67 -17.81
CA VAL A 214 -20.75 -9.01 -18.26
C VAL A 214 -21.89 -9.60 -17.43
N ARG A 215 -22.62 -10.55 -18.03
CA ARG A 215 -23.60 -11.43 -17.39
C ARG A 215 -23.56 -12.81 -18.08
N PRO A 216 -23.73 -13.94 -17.38
CA PRO A 216 -24.04 -14.08 -15.95
C PRO A 216 -22.87 -13.69 -15.01
N PRO A 217 -23.15 -13.43 -13.71
CA PRO A 217 -22.14 -13.19 -12.68
C PRO A 217 -21.27 -14.43 -12.39
N GLY A 218 -20.28 -14.32 -11.50
CA GLY A 218 -19.27 -15.35 -11.26
C GLY A 218 -18.91 -15.68 -9.80
N HIS A 219 -18.96 -14.75 -8.86
CA HIS A 219 -18.31 -14.93 -7.54
C HIS A 219 -18.84 -16.10 -6.65
N HIS A 220 -20.04 -16.62 -6.95
CA HIS A 220 -20.61 -17.80 -6.27
C HIS A 220 -20.36 -19.13 -7.01
N ALA A 221 -19.82 -19.11 -8.24
CA ALA A 221 -19.66 -20.32 -9.05
C ALA A 221 -18.63 -21.26 -8.43
N MET A 222 -19.10 -22.37 -7.87
CA MET A 222 -18.29 -23.32 -7.13
C MET A 222 -17.40 -24.15 -8.07
N ARG A 223 -16.42 -24.86 -7.50
CA ARG A 223 -15.57 -25.77 -8.27
C ARG A 223 -16.37 -26.78 -9.09
N ALA A 224 -17.40 -27.39 -8.53
CA ALA A 224 -18.11 -28.51 -9.17
C ALA A 224 -19.60 -28.25 -9.46
N GLU A 225 -20.10 -27.04 -9.23
CA GLU A 225 -21.51 -26.71 -9.44
C GLU A 225 -21.75 -25.20 -9.66
N PRO A 226 -22.76 -24.83 -10.46
CA PRO A 226 -23.32 -23.47 -10.45
C PRO A 226 -24.00 -23.13 -9.12
N CYS A 227 -24.03 -21.86 -8.75
CA CYS A 227 -24.70 -21.36 -7.54
C CYS A 227 -24.92 -19.85 -7.65
N GLY A 228 -26.02 -19.32 -7.11
CA GLY A 228 -26.22 -17.87 -6.95
C GLY A 228 -26.13 -17.11 -8.27
N TYR A 229 -26.84 -17.57 -9.30
CA TYR A 229 -26.80 -17.07 -10.67
C TYR A 229 -25.47 -17.24 -11.42
N CYS A 230 -24.44 -17.79 -10.77
CA CYS A 230 -23.09 -17.88 -11.29
C CYS A 230 -22.79 -19.29 -11.85
N PHE A 231 -22.15 -19.34 -13.01
CA PHE A 231 -21.79 -20.60 -13.70
C PHE A 231 -20.28 -20.86 -13.74
N TYR A 232 -19.49 -19.81 -13.95
CA TYR A 232 -18.03 -19.83 -13.90
C TYR A 232 -17.56 -18.60 -13.11
N ASN A 233 -16.51 -18.74 -12.31
CA ASN A 233 -16.04 -17.65 -11.46
C ASN A 233 -15.13 -16.71 -12.25
N ASN A 234 -15.75 -15.67 -12.82
CA ASN A 234 -15.11 -14.71 -13.73
C ASN A 234 -13.85 -14.07 -13.12
N ALA A 235 -13.97 -13.52 -11.91
CA ALA A 235 -12.88 -12.85 -11.20
C ALA A 235 -11.76 -13.82 -10.80
N ALA A 236 -12.12 -14.97 -10.23
CA ALA A 236 -11.12 -15.97 -9.80
C ALA A 236 -10.36 -16.58 -10.99
N LEU A 237 -11.04 -16.88 -12.09
CA LEU A 237 -10.40 -17.37 -13.31
C LEU A 237 -9.41 -16.36 -13.87
N ALA A 238 -9.76 -15.07 -13.86
CA ALA A 238 -8.86 -14.01 -14.30
C ALA A 238 -7.65 -13.82 -13.37
N ALA A 239 -7.85 -13.88 -12.04
CA ALA A 239 -6.76 -13.88 -11.06
C ALA A 239 -5.82 -15.08 -11.24
N SER A 240 -6.37 -16.29 -11.36
CA SER A 240 -5.58 -17.51 -11.60
C SER A 240 -4.81 -17.43 -12.92
N HIS A 241 -5.42 -16.86 -13.98
CA HIS A 241 -4.72 -16.62 -15.24
C HIS A 241 -3.55 -15.63 -15.07
N ALA A 242 -3.76 -14.52 -14.36
CA ALA A 242 -2.72 -13.52 -14.07
C ALA A 242 -1.53 -14.13 -13.31
N ILE A 243 -1.80 -14.97 -12.31
CA ILE A 243 -0.77 -15.69 -11.55
C ILE A 243 0.02 -16.65 -12.46
N HIS A 244 -0.68 -17.54 -13.17
CA HIS A 244 -0.03 -18.67 -13.85
C HIS A 244 0.55 -18.31 -15.23
N LYS A 245 -0.03 -17.32 -15.93
CA LYS A 245 0.40 -16.90 -17.27
C LYS A 245 1.25 -15.65 -17.26
N HIS A 246 0.94 -14.69 -16.38
CA HIS A 246 1.67 -13.42 -16.30
C HIS A 246 2.64 -13.34 -15.12
N GLY A 247 2.55 -14.27 -14.16
CA GLY A 247 3.54 -14.40 -13.08
C GLY A 247 3.34 -13.44 -11.92
N LEU A 248 2.14 -12.86 -11.75
CA LEU A 248 1.82 -12.00 -10.62
C LEU A 248 1.96 -12.77 -9.29
N GLN A 249 2.39 -12.05 -8.26
CA GLN A 249 2.62 -12.56 -6.92
C GLN A 249 1.66 -11.95 -5.89
N ARG A 250 1.04 -10.80 -6.18
CA ARG A 250 0.13 -10.13 -5.25
C ARG A 250 -1.10 -9.58 -5.97
N ILE A 251 -2.24 -10.24 -5.80
CA ILE A 251 -3.52 -9.82 -6.35
C ILE A 251 -4.47 -9.56 -5.21
N LEU A 252 -5.13 -8.40 -5.22
CA LEU A 252 -6.22 -8.11 -4.29
C LEU A 252 -7.54 -8.28 -5.03
N ILE A 253 -8.40 -9.17 -4.56
CA ILE A 253 -9.79 -9.27 -5.00
C ILE A 253 -10.65 -8.57 -3.95
N VAL A 254 -11.32 -7.48 -4.36
CA VAL A 254 -12.29 -6.76 -3.52
C VAL A 254 -13.68 -7.13 -4.01
N ASP A 255 -14.44 -7.83 -3.18
CA ASP A 255 -15.83 -8.17 -3.41
C ASP A 255 -16.72 -7.26 -2.58
N TRP A 256 -17.31 -6.26 -3.22
CA TRP A 256 -18.25 -5.33 -2.57
C TRP A 256 -19.71 -5.66 -2.89
N ASP A 257 -19.96 -6.77 -3.59
CA ASP A 257 -21.30 -7.33 -3.74
C ASP A 257 -21.86 -7.62 -2.35
N VAL A 258 -23.16 -7.41 -2.15
CA VAL A 258 -23.77 -7.58 -0.83
C VAL A 258 -23.80 -9.06 -0.39
N HIS A 259 -23.58 -9.99 -1.30
CA HIS A 259 -23.49 -11.41 -0.99
C HIS A 259 -22.02 -11.85 -0.86
N HIS A 260 -21.77 -12.80 0.05
CA HIS A 260 -20.44 -13.37 0.17
C HIS A 260 -20.09 -14.20 -1.07
N GLY A 261 -19.05 -13.84 -1.81
CA GLY A 261 -18.48 -14.66 -2.90
C GLY A 261 -17.76 -15.92 -2.41
N GLN A 262 -18.49 -16.85 -1.78
CA GLN A 262 -17.94 -18.03 -1.10
C GLN A 262 -17.05 -18.90 -1.99
N ALA A 263 -17.32 -18.95 -3.30
CA ALA A 263 -16.51 -19.74 -4.22
C ALA A 263 -15.16 -19.08 -4.47
N THR A 264 -15.12 -17.74 -4.59
CA THR A 264 -13.88 -16.98 -4.71
C THR A 264 -13.00 -17.19 -3.48
N GLN A 265 -13.59 -17.10 -2.27
CA GLN A 265 -12.91 -17.44 -1.02
C GLN A 265 -12.28 -18.84 -1.08
N GLN A 266 -13.06 -19.86 -1.44
CA GLN A 266 -12.60 -21.25 -1.46
C GLN A 266 -11.49 -21.50 -2.48
N MET A 267 -11.50 -20.79 -3.62
CA MET A 267 -10.50 -20.97 -4.68
C MET A 267 -9.09 -20.48 -4.30
N PHE A 268 -8.99 -19.59 -3.31
CA PHE A 268 -7.72 -18.99 -2.88
C PHE A 268 -7.44 -19.14 -1.38
N TYR A 269 -8.21 -19.96 -0.67
CA TYR A 269 -8.19 -20.03 0.79
C TYR A 269 -6.81 -20.38 1.39
N ASP A 270 -5.95 -21.07 0.62
CA ASP A 270 -4.59 -21.46 1.00
C ASP A 270 -3.48 -20.72 0.21
N ASP A 271 -3.81 -19.74 -0.63
CA ASP A 271 -2.88 -19.05 -1.52
C ASP A 271 -2.58 -17.60 -1.06
N PRO A 272 -1.40 -17.31 -0.47
CA PRO A 272 -1.05 -15.96 0.00
C PRO A 272 -0.82 -14.95 -1.13
N ARG A 273 -0.78 -15.40 -2.40
CA ARG A 273 -0.65 -14.51 -3.55
C ARG A 273 -1.94 -13.77 -3.86
N VAL A 274 -3.05 -14.15 -3.24
CA VAL A 274 -4.34 -13.49 -3.38
C VAL A 274 -4.85 -13.10 -2.01
N VAL A 275 -5.11 -11.80 -1.81
CA VAL A 275 -5.99 -11.36 -0.73
C VAL A 275 -7.41 -11.34 -1.27
N TYR A 276 -8.32 -12.10 -0.67
CA TYR A 276 -9.75 -11.99 -0.92
C TYR A 276 -10.39 -11.16 0.19
N PHE A 277 -11.08 -10.09 -0.16
CA PHE A 277 -11.73 -9.18 0.78
C PHE A 277 -13.19 -9.00 0.39
N SER A 278 -14.12 -9.45 1.23
CA SER A 278 -15.55 -9.43 0.92
C SER A 278 -16.36 -8.73 2.01
N ILE A 279 -17.19 -7.76 1.60
CA ILE A 279 -18.16 -7.08 2.47
C ILE A 279 -19.54 -7.57 2.08
N HIS A 280 -20.27 -8.18 3.01
CA HIS A 280 -21.53 -8.83 2.65
C HIS A 280 -22.53 -8.80 3.80
N ARG A 281 -23.82 -8.71 3.47
CA ARG A 281 -24.91 -8.97 4.41
C ARG A 281 -24.76 -10.38 4.94
N TYR A 282 -24.88 -10.51 6.25
CA TYR A 282 -24.66 -11.78 6.93
C TYR A 282 -25.77 -12.06 7.94
N GLU A 283 -26.11 -11.07 8.77
CA GLU A 283 -27.13 -11.19 9.83
C GLU A 283 -26.93 -12.48 10.64
N HIS A 284 -25.70 -12.68 11.12
CA HIS A 284 -25.28 -13.87 11.86
C HIS A 284 -25.54 -15.19 11.12
N GLY A 285 -25.44 -15.20 9.79
CA GLY A 285 -25.64 -16.39 8.95
C GLY A 285 -27.07 -16.63 8.50
N THR A 286 -28.02 -15.76 8.86
CA THR A 286 -29.42 -15.91 8.42
C THR A 286 -29.65 -15.37 7.01
N PHE A 287 -28.74 -14.54 6.49
CA PHE A 287 -28.78 -14.10 5.09
C PHE A 287 -28.06 -15.09 4.16
N TRP A 288 -28.57 -15.22 2.94
CA TRP A 288 -28.02 -16.12 1.92
C TRP A 288 -26.56 -15.73 1.59
N PRO A 289 -25.61 -16.68 1.44
CA PRO A 289 -25.79 -18.14 1.25
C PRO A 289 -25.88 -18.97 2.54
N ASN A 290 -26.08 -18.34 3.69
CA ASN A 290 -26.24 -19.03 4.98
C ASN A 290 -25.05 -19.94 5.33
N LEU A 291 -23.82 -19.44 5.21
CA LEU A 291 -22.60 -20.21 5.49
C LEU A 291 -21.81 -19.65 6.69
N ARG A 292 -21.39 -20.52 7.62
CA ARG A 292 -20.54 -20.13 8.76
C ARG A 292 -19.23 -19.55 8.29
N GLN A 293 -18.68 -20.09 7.19
CA GLN A 293 -17.41 -19.62 6.63
C GLN A 293 -17.42 -18.21 6.05
N SER A 294 -18.59 -17.56 6.00
CA SER A 294 -18.70 -16.15 5.64
C SER A 294 -18.45 -15.24 6.85
N ASP A 295 -18.23 -15.77 8.05
CA ASP A 295 -17.91 -14.96 9.22
C ASP A 295 -16.44 -14.49 9.25
N PHE A 296 -16.16 -13.47 10.06
CA PHE A 296 -14.86 -12.77 10.10
C PHE A 296 -13.67 -13.65 10.57
N HIS A 297 -13.93 -14.72 11.33
CA HIS A 297 -12.88 -15.58 11.91
C HIS A 297 -12.39 -16.68 10.94
N TYR A 298 -12.93 -16.76 9.72
CA TYR A 298 -12.47 -17.64 8.65
C TYR A 298 -11.42 -16.92 7.79
N THR A 299 -10.17 -16.93 8.27
CA THR A 299 -9.11 -16.06 7.72
C THR A 299 -8.20 -16.71 6.68
N GLY A 300 -8.52 -17.93 6.22
CA GLY A 300 -7.68 -18.74 5.33
C GLY A 300 -6.99 -19.89 6.06
N SER A 301 -6.27 -20.73 5.31
CA SER A 301 -5.54 -21.88 5.87
C SER A 301 -4.15 -22.03 5.25
N GLY A 302 -3.30 -22.89 5.83
CA GLY A 302 -1.96 -23.14 5.30
C GLY A 302 -1.15 -21.86 5.12
N LEU A 303 -0.64 -21.63 3.90
CA LEU A 303 0.10 -20.41 3.57
C LEU A 303 -0.81 -19.19 3.37
N GLY A 304 -2.09 -19.39 3.06
CA GLY A 304 -3.10 -18.32 2.88
C GLY A 304 -3.74 -17.85 4.19
N LYS A 305 -3.34 -18.36 5.36
CA LYS A 305 -3.84 -17.89 6.65
C LYS A 305 -3.57 -16.39 6.81
N GLY A 306 -4.63 -15.62 7.07
CA GLY A 306 -4.65 -14.17 7.17
C GLY A 306 -4.93 -13.43 5.86
N PHE A 307 -5.05 -14.12 4.71
CA PHE A 307 -5.27 -13.52 3.39
C PHE A 307 -6.74 -13.59 2.93
N ASN A 308 -7.65 -14.11 3.76
CA ASN A 308 -9.08 -14.09 3.51
C ASN A 308 -9.78 -13.18 4.53
N PHE A 309 -10.36 -12.08 4.06
CA PHE A 309 -11.08 -11.10 4.88
C PHE A 309 -12.58 -11.19 4.61
N ASN A 310 -13.33 -11.59 5.62
CA ASN A 310 -14.78 -11.52 5.60
C ASN A 310 -15.24 -10.38 6.50
N VAL A 311 -16.03 -9.46 5.94
CA VAL A 311 -16.62 -8.31 6.65
C VAL A 311 -18.14 -8.49 6.71
N PRO A 312 -18.63 -9.27 7.69
CA PRO A 312 -20.06 -9.59 7.79
C PRO A 312 -20.87 -8.41 8.33
N LEU A 313 -21.83 -7.94 7.54
CA LEU A 313 -22.80 -6.92 7.93
C LEU A 313 -23.96 -7.61 8.67
N ASN A 314 -24.02 -7.43 9.97
CA ASN A 314 -24.99 -8.07 10.85
C ASN A 314 -26.32 -7.29 10.98
N ARG A 315 -26.52 -6.27 10.15
CA ARG A 315 -27.74 -5.45 10.12
C ARG A 315 -27.92 -4.85 8.72
N THR A 316 -29.16 -4.70 8.28
CA THR A 316 -29.52 -3.96 7.06
C THR A 316 -29.44 -2.44 7.25
N GLY A 317 -29.53 -1.69 6.16
CA GLY A 317 -29.56 -0.23 6.17
C GLY A 317 -28.21 0.46 6.39
N MET A 318 -27.09 -0.26 6.18
CA MET A 318 -25.75 0.32 6.18
C MET A 318 -25.60 1.36 5.06
N LYS A 319 -24.87 2.44 5.32
CA LYS A 319 -24.75 3.64 4.46
C LYS A 319 -23.32 3.90 4.01
N ASP A 320 -23.14 5.02 3.31
CA ASP A 320 -21.85 5.53 2.84
C ASP A 320 -20.83 5.61 3.98
N GLU A 321 -21.21 6.14 5.15
CA GLU A 321 -20.33 6.24 6.33
C GLU A 321 -19.82 4.89 6.86
N ASP A 322 -20.64 3.83 6.78
CA ASP A 322 -20.25 2.49 7.22
C ASP A 322 -19.23 1.87 6.25
N TYR A 323 -19.46 2.01 4.94
CA TYR A 323 -18.56 1.50 3.91
C TYR A 323 -17.23 2.27 3.88
N ILE A 324 -17.27 3.59 4.04
CA ILE A 324 -16.06 4.42 4.14
C ILE A 324 -15.26 4.04 5.39
N ALA A 325 -15.92 3.75 6.52
CA ALA A 325 -15.24 3.25 7.71
C ALA A 325 -14.52 1.91 7.46
N ILE A 326 -15.16 0.97 6.76
CA ILE A 326 -14.49 -0.29 6.37
C ILE A 326 -13.25 0.00 5.52
N TRP A 327 -13.33 0.95 4.58
CA TRP A 327 -12.18 1.35 3.75
C TRP A 327 -11.04 1.92 4.58
N HIS A 328 -11.32 2.90 5.44
CA HIS A 328 -10.31 3.60 6.21
C HIS A 328 -9.67 2.73 7.30
N GLN A 329 -10.47 1.92 7.98
CA GLN A 329 -10.03 1.19 9.17
C GLN A 329 -9.49 -0.22 8.86
N LEU A 330 -9.92 -0.82 7.74
CA LEU A 330 -9.59 -2.21 7.40
C LEU A 330 -8.91 -2.30 6.03
N LEU A 331 -9.62 -2.01 4.93
CA LEU A 331 -9.14 -2.34 3.59
C LEU A 331 -7.89 -1.56 3.17
N MET A 332 -7.90 -0.22 3.32
CA MET A 332 -6.80 0.63 2.84
C MET A 332 -5.50 0.43 3.62
N PRO A 333 -5.49 0.37 4.96
CA PRO A 333 -4.28 0.01 5.71
C PRO A 333 -3.64 -1.29 5.21
N MET A 334 -4.45 -2.35 5.06
CA MET A 334 -3.97 -3.63 4.53
C MET A 334 -3.51 -3.52 3.08
N ALA A 335 -4.23 -2.81 2.20
CA ALA A 335 -3.84 -2.66 0.80
C ALA A 335 -2.50 -1.93 0.63
N PHE A 336 -2.21 -0.94 1.49
CA PHE A 336 -0.92 -0.24 1.50
C PHE A 336 0.23 -1.09 2.05
N GLU A 337 -0.05 -2.00 3.00
CA GLU A 337 0.92 -2.99 3.47
C GLU A 337 1.13 -4.11 2.44
N TYR A 338 0.07 -4.57 1.77
CA TYR A 338 0.10 -5.66 0.79
C TYR A 338 0.71 -5.26 -0.55
N GLN A 339 0.46 -4.01 -0.98
CA GLN A 339 0.96 -3.43 -2.23
C GLN A 339 0.65 -4.31 -3.46
N PRO A 340 -0.65 -4.47 -3.79
CA PRO A 340 -1.08 -5.36 -4.86
C PRO A 340 -0.55 -4.91 -6.23
N GLU A 341 -0.23 -5.89 -7.08
CA GLU A 341 0.19 -5.67 -8.48
C GLU A 341 -1.01 -5.55 -9.42
N LEU A 342 -2.16 -6.06 -8.98
CA LEU A 342 -3.44 -6.01 -9.67
C LEU A 342 -4.55 -6.01 -8.61
N ILE A 343 -5.56 -5.16 -8.82
CA ILE A 343 -6.83 -5.22 -8.10
C ILE A 343 -7.91 -5.72 -9.05
N ILE A 344 -8.68 -6.72 -8.65
CA ILE A 344 -9.90 -7.16 -9.33
C ILE A 344 -11.06 -6.85 -8.40
N ILE A 345 -12.06 -6.11 -8.88
CA ILE A 345 -13.25 -5.78 -8.12
C ILE A 345 -14.40 -6.66 -8.62
N SER A 346 -14.88 -7.56 -7.77
CA SER A 346 -16.16 -8.24 -7.93
C SER A 346 -17.25 -7.22 -7.59
N ALA A 347 -17.77 -6.58 -8.63
CA ALA A 347 -18.55 -5.36 -8.52
C ALA A 347 -20.06 -5.62 -8.58
N GLY A 348 -20.62 -6.06 -7.46
CA GLY A 348 -22.06 -6.05 -7.22
C GLY A 348 -22.57 -4.67 -6.78
N TYR A 349 -23.78 -4.31 -7.20
CA TYR A 349 -24.42 -3.04 -6.81
C TYR A 349 -25.74 -3.28 -6.07
N ASP A 350 -25.82 -4.38 -5.33
CA ASP A 350 -26.95 -4.80 -4.51
C ASP A 350 -26.86 -4.32 -3.06
N ALA A 351 -25.72 -3.79 -2.63
CA ALA A 351 -25.65 -2.93 -1.45
C ALA A 351 -26.18 -1.49 -1.73
N ALA A 352 -26.46 -1.16 -2.98
CA ALA A 352 -26.92 0.17 -3.36
C ALA A 352 -28.37 0.42 -2.94
N ILE A 353 -28.70 1.68 -2.67
CA ILE A 353 -30.05 2.14 -2.29
C ILE A 353 -31.11 1.49 -3.18
N GLY A 354 -32.08 0.85 -2.55
CA GLY A 354 -33.28 0.32 -3.19
C GLY A 354 -33.17 -1.09 -3.73
N CYS A 355 -32.02 -1.76 -3.60
CA CYS A 355 -31.92 -3.18 -3.95
C CYS A 355 -32.81 -4.03 -3.01
N PRO A 356 -33.68 -4.90 -3.56
CA PRO A 356 -34.56 -5.77 -2.75
C PRO A 356 -33.83 -6.86 -1.97
N GLU A 357 -32.66 -7.30 -2.44
CA GLU A 357 -31.88 -8.37 -1.80
C GLU A 357 -30.99 -7.81 -0.66
N GLY A 358 -30.19 -6.79 -0.96
CA GLY A 358 -29.19 -6.30 -0.01
C GLY A 358 -29.76 -5.44 1.11
N GLU A 359 -30.82 -4.67 0.85
CA GLU A 359 -31.46 -3.77 1.83
C GLU A 359 -30.49 -2.79 2.54
N MET A 360 -29.36 -2.51 1.90
CA MET A 360 -28.43 -1.46 2.32
C MET A 360 -28.81 -0.12 1.66
N GLU A 361 -28.13 0.94 2.07
CA GLU A 361 -28.39 2.32 1.64
C GLU A 361 -27.16 3.02 1.06
N VAL A 362 -26.22 2.25 0.46
CA VAL A 362 -25.04 2.83 -0.19
C VAL A 362 -25.46 3.64 -1.41
N SER A 363 -25.03 4.90 -1.46
CA SER A 363 -25.33 5.79 -2.57
C SER A 363 -24.50 5.43 -3.81
N PRO A 364 -25.02 5.67 -5.04
CA PRO A 364 -24.23 5.49 -6.26
C PRO A 364 -22.89 6.24 -6.27
N ALA A 365 -22.82 7.42 -5.62
CA ALA A 365 -21.60 8.23 -5.53
C ALA A 365 -20.51 7.56 -4.66
N CYS A 366 -20.91 6.81 -3.63
CA CYS A 366 -19.97 6.13 -2.75
C CYS A 366 -19.04 5.17 -3.52
N TYR A 367 -19.58 4.34 -4.44
CA TYR A 367 -18.80 3.41 -5.25
C TYR A 367 -17.66 4.07 -6.03
N ALA A 368 -17.87 5.29 -6.53
CA ALA A 368 -16.84 6.07 -7.21
C ALA A 368 -15.69 6.46 -6.25
N SER A 369 -16.01 6.84 -5.01
CA SER A 369 -15.03 7.14 -3.95
C SER A 369 -14.28 5.89 -3.49
N LEU A 370 -14.98 4.77 -3.31
CA LEU A 370 -14.39 3.48 -2.92
C LEU A 370 -13.36 2.99 -3.96
N LEU A 371 -13.72 3.05 -5.26
CA LEU A 371 -12.80 2.74 -6.36
C LEU A 371 -11.60 3.70 -6.39
N HIS A 372 -11.85 5.01 -6.23
CA HIS A 372 -10.79 6.02 -6.27
C HIS A 372 -9.70 5.77 -5.21
N MET A 373 -10.08 5.36 -3.99
CA MET A 373 -9.12 4.98 -2.96
C MET A 373 -8.30 3.74 -3.35
N LEU A 374 -8.93 2.72 -3.95
CA LEU A 374 -8.21 1.54 -4.44
C LEU A 374 -7.22 1.88 -5.56
N GLN A 375 -7.57 2.82 -6.44
CA GLN A 375 -6.66 3.31 -7.49
C GLN A 375 -5.40 3.99 -6.93
N ALA A 376 -5.47 4.54 -5.71
CA ALA A 376 -4.31 5.09 -5.01
C ALA A 376 -3.38 4.00 -4.43
N ALA A 377 -3.92 2.81 -4.13
CA ALA A 377 -3.10 1.64 -3.74
C ALA A 377 -2.50 0.95 -4.96
N CYS A 378 -3.26 0.83 -6.06
CA CYS A 378 -2.80 0.24 -7.31
C CYS A 378 -3.58 0.78 -8.51
N ALA A 379 -2.86 1.29 -9.52
CA ALA A 379 -3.47 1.83 -10.74
C ALA A 379 -4.03 0.74 -11.68
N ALA A 380 -3.54 -0.50 -11.57
CA ALA A 380 -4.00 -1.64 -12.35
C ALA A 380 -5.25 -2.25 -11.71
N VAL A 381 -6.42 -1.79 -12.17
CA VAL A 381 -7.72 -2.21 -11.64
C VAL A 381 -8.60 -2.78 -12.74
N CYS A 382 -9.20 -3.96 -12.50
CA CYS A 382 -10.24 -4.54 -13.34
C CYS A 382 -11.56 -4.60 -12.56
N VAL A 383 -12.60 -3.93 -13.05
CA VAL A 383 -13.96 -3.99 -12.48
C VAL A 383 -14.77 -5.04 -13.23
N VAL A 384 -15.35 -6.00 -12.53
CA VAL A 384 -16.14 -7.10 -13.12
C VAL A 384 -17.55 -7.04 -12.57
N LEU A 385 -18.55 -6.89 -13.42
CA LEU A 385 -19.95 -6.81 -12.97
C LEU A 385 -20.41 -8.14 -12.34
N GLU A 386 -20.94 -8.09 -11.12
CA GLU A 386 -21.53 -9.22 -10.38
C GLU A 386 -23.05 -9.02 -10.20
N GLY A 387 -23.55 -8.81 -8.96
CA GLY A 387 -24.95 -8.59 -8.60
C GLY A 387 -25.46 -7.14 -8.73
N GLY A 388 -26.58 -6.83 -8.08
CA GLY A 388 -27.31 -5.57 -8.21
C GLY A 388 -28.66 -5.69 -8.93
N TYR A 389 -29.74 -5.62 -8.16
CA TYR A 389 -31.09 -5.97 -8.63
C TYR A 389 -32.09 -4.81 -8.60
N CYS A 390 -31.65 -3.61 -8.20
CA CYS A 390 -32.35 -2.36 -8.50
C CYS A 390 -31.69 -1.71 -9.72
N ALA A 391 -32.25 -1.92 -10.91
CA ALA A 391 -31.64 -1.51 -12.17
C ALA A 391 -31.26 -0.02 -12.22
N ALA A 392 -32.08 0.86 -11.64
CA ALA A 392 -31.81 2.31 -11.61
C ALA A 392 -30.60 2.67 -10.73
N SER A 393 -30.42 1.98 -9.60
CA SER A 393 -29.32 2.19 -8.66
C SER A 393 -28.03 1.55 -9.19
N LEU A 394 -28.13 0.30 -9.67
CA LEU A 394 -27.06 -0.42 -10.37
C LEU A 394 -26.49 0.41 -11.53
N ALA A 395 -27.35 0.91 -12.42
CA ALA A 395 -26.91 1.66 -13.58
C ALA A 395 -26.18 2.95 -13.22
N GLU A 396 -26.65 3.66 -12.18
CA GLU A 396 -25.98 4.86 -11.70
C GLU A 396 -24.63 4.53 -11.06
N GLY A 397 -24.59 3.56 -10.14
CA GLY A 397 -23.37 3.15 -9.46
C GLY A 397 -22.30 2.67 -10.45
N ALA A 398 -22.67 1.78 -11.38
CA ALA A 398 -21.75 1.27 -12.40
C ALA A 398 -21.23 2.36 -13.35
N ALA A 399 -22.08 3.33 -13.72
CA ALA A 399 -21.64 4.44 -14.56
C ALA A 399 -20.68 5.38 -13.81
N LEU A 400 -20.93 5.66 -12.54
CA LEU A 400 -20.01 6.47 -11.72
C LEU A 400 -18.69 5.74 -11.45
N THR A 401 -18.72 4.41 -11.26
CA THR A 401 -17.51 3.56 -11.22
C THR A 401 -16.71 3.66 -12.53
N LEU A 402 -17.35 3.52 -13.69
CA LEU A 402 -16.68 3.65 -15.00
C LEU A 402 -16.12 5.06 -15.21
N ARG A 403 -16.84 6.09 -14.77
CA ARG A 403 -16.39 7.49 -14.80
C ARG A 403 -15.12 7.70 -13.96
N SER A 404 -15.02 7.08 -12.79
CA SER A 404 -13.79 7.08 -11.98
C SER A 404 -12.65 6.26 -12.61
N LEU A 405 -12.93 5.12 -13.26
CA LEU A 405 -11.91 4.38 -14.03
C LEU A 405 -11.30 5.23 -15.15
N LEU A 406 -12.16 5.99 -15.84
CA LEU A 406 -11.79 7.01 -16.82
C LEU A 406 -11.06 8.22 -16.20
N GLY A 407 -10.80 8.21 -14.89
CA GLY A 407 -10.01 9.14 -14.08
C GLY A 407 -10.58 10.54 -13.92
N HIS A 408 -11.89 10.70 -14.11
CA HIS A 408 -12.60 11.85 -13.57
C HIS A 408 -12.64 11.73 -12.05
N ALA A 409 -12.60 12.87 -11.33
CA ALA A 409 -12.69 12.84 -9.87
C ALA A 409 -14.06 12.29 -9.42
N PRO A 410 -14.12 11.53 -8.31
CA PRO A 410 -15.38 11.04 -7.79
C PRO A 410 -16.28 12.22 -7.39
N PRO A 411 -17.59 12.16 -7.66
CA PRO A 411 -18.51 13.21 -7.23
C PRO A 411 -18.55 13.27 -5.71
N ARG A 412 -18.82 14.47 -5.17
CA ARG A 412 -18.95 14.64 -3.72
C ARG A 412 -20.19 13.90 -3.20
N MET A 413 -20.03 13.15 -2.12
CA MET A 413 -21.16 12.55 -1.39
C MET A 413 -21.95 13.64 -0.66
N LEU A 414 -23.28 13.56 -0.70
CA LEU A 414 -24.15 14.62 -0.20
C LEU A 414 -24.19 14.67 1.33
N HIS A 415 -24.21 13.51 1.96
CA HIS A 415 -24.31 13.36 3.41
C HIS A 415 -23.44 12.18 3.83
N ILE A 416 -22.57 12.41 4.81
CA ILE A 416 -21.78 11.36 5.46
C ILE A 416 -22.14 11.47 6.93
N GLY A 417 -22.81 10.43 7.44
CA GLY A 417 -23.26 10.35 8.82
C GLY A 417 -22.19 9.79 9.77
N GLU A 418 -22.63 9.47 10.99
CA GLU A 418 -21.84 8.70 11.93
C GLU A 418 -21.90 7.20 11.54
N PRO A 419 -20.76 6.51 11.39
CA PRO A 419 -20.75 5.06 11.20
C PRO A 419 -21.53 4.35 12.32
N SER A 420 -22.26 3.29 12.01
CA SER A 420 -23.04 2.52 12.99
C SER A 420 -22.16 1.89 14.09
N ASP A 421 -22.77 1.53 15.22
CA ASP A 421 -22.05 0.75 16.23
C ASP A 421 -21.86 -0.70 15.76
N GLU A 422 -22.81 -1.23 14.99
CA GLU A 422 -22.71 -2.55 14.38
C GLU A 422 -21.51 -2.67 13.44
N ILE A 423 -21.23 -1.65 12.60
CA ILE A 423 -20.05 -1.68 11.74
C ILE A 423 -18.75 -1.55 12.54
N ARG A 424 -18.75 -0.76 13.62
CA ARG A 424 -17.59 -0.67 14.53
C ARG A 424 -17.24 -2.05 15.08
N ASP A 425 -18.24 -2.78 15.58
CA ASP A 425 -18.02 -4.09 16.16
C ASP A 425 -17.55 -5.11 15.11
N THR A 426 -18.12 -5.08 13.88
CA THR A 426 -17.65 -5.90 12.75
C THR A 426 -16.20 -5.58 12.37
N ILE A 427 -15.84 -4.30 12.23
CA ILE A 427 -14.47 -3.88 11.89
C ILE A 427 -13.49 -4.33 12.97
N LEU A 428 -13.82 -4.13 14.25
CA LEU A 428 -12.95 -4.52 15.37
C LEU A 428 -12.77 -6.04 15.47
N ASN A 429 -13.81 -6.82 15.17
CA ASN A 429 -13.71 -8.28 15.05
C ASN A 429 -12.75 -8.69 13.91
N CYS A 430 -12.83 -8.03 12.76
CA CYS A 430 -11.93 -8.27 11.64
C CYS A 430 -10.48 -7.89 11.99
N ILE A 431 -10.26 -6.70 12.54
CA ILE A 431 -8.93 -6.25 12.99
C ILE A 431 -8.34 -7.27 13.98
N TYR A 432 -9.13 -7.73 14.95
CA TYR A 432 -8.69 -8.74 15.91
C TYR A 432 -8.28 -10.05 15.23
N ALA A 433 -9.05 -10.55 14.26
CA ALA A 433 -8.75 -11.80 13.57
C ALA A 433 -7.49 -11.73 12.67
N HIS A 434 -7.04 -10.52 12.32
CA HIS A 434 -5.98 -10.29 11.35
C HIS A 434 -4.71 -9.62 11.91
N LYS A 435 -4.75 -9.04 13.13
CA LYS A 435 -3.63 -8.26 13.71
C LYS A 435 -2.30 -9.01 13.84
N ASP A 436 -2.36 -10.33 14.01
CA ASP A 436 -1.14 -11.15 14.13
C ASP A 436 -0.43 -11.38 12.78
N VAL A 437 -1.14 -11.13 11.66
CA VAL A 437 -0.61 -11.29 10.31
C VAL A 437 -0.28 -9.95 9.67
N TRP A 438 -1.07 -8.91 9.94
CA TRP A 438 -0.97 -7.60 9.32
C TRP A 438 -0.55 -6.54 10.33
N SER A 439 0.64 -5.96 10.11
CA SER A 439 1.24 -5.00 11.03
C SER A 439 0.48 -3.67 11.09
N CYS A 440 -0.24 -3.31 10.02
CA CYS A 440 -1.11 -2.13 9.97
C CYS A 440 -2.30 -2.18 10.96
N TYR A 441 -2.54 -3.30 11.65
CA TYR A 441 -3.58 -3.41 12.67
C TYR A 441 -3.06 -3.37 14.11
N ASN A 442 -1.73 -3.31 14.29
CA ASN A 442 -1.09 -3.26 15.60
C ASN A 442 -1.12 -1.86 16.24
N TYR A 443 -2.10 -1.04 15.87
CA TYR A 443 -2.35 0.28 16.47
C TYR A 443 -3.23 0.18 17.71
N GLN A 444 -4.11 -0.84 17.73
CA GLN A 444 -5.12 -0.98 18.76
C GLN A 444 -4.49 -1.24 20.13
N PRO A 445 -4.92 -0.53 21.18
CA PRO A 445 -4.52 -0.88 22.54
C PRO A 445 -4.98 -2.31 22.86
N THR A 446 -4.37 -2.94 23.86
CA THR A 446 -4.73 -4.30 24.28
C THR A 446 -5.06 -4.41 25.76
N TYR A 447 -5.85 -5.42 26.15
CA TYR A 447 -6.18 -5.72 27.54
C TYR A 447 -6.16 -7.22 27.83
N THR A 448 -5.85 -7.61 29.08
CA THR A 448 -5.85 -9.00 29.54
C THR A 448 -7.23 -9.42 30.08
N THR A 449 -7.61 -10.67 29.81
CA THR A 449 -8.90 -11.26 30.24
C THR A 449 -8.90 -11.77 31.69
N GLN A 450 -7.74 -11.95 32.32
CA GLN A 450 -7.58 -12.44 33.70
C GLN A 450 -6.99 -11.36 34.63
N GLY A 451 -7.83 -10.63 35.38
CA GLY A 451 -7.39 -9.63 36.40
C GLY A 451 -8.52 -8.72 36.94
N ALA A 452 -8.51 -8.44 38.25
CA ALA A 452 -9.61 -7.93 39.10
C ALA A 452 -10.40 -6.67 38.64
N PRO A 453 -11.68 -6.49 39.06
CA PRO A 453 -12.49 -5.33 38.73
C PRO A 453 -12.06 -4.10 39.53
N ASN A 454 -11.05 -3.38 39.05
CA ASN A 454 -10.77 -2.03 39.53
C ASN A 454 -11.61 -1.02 38.75
N VAL A 455 -12.62 -0.52 39.44
CA VAL A 455 -13.59 0.49 38.99
C VAL A 455 -12.88 1.79 38.65
N CYS A 456 -12.88 2.14 37.36
CA CYS A 456 -12.91 3.50 36.84
C CYS A 456 -13.37 3.42 35.38
N ASP A 457 -14.67 3.59 35.11
CA ASP A 457 -15.34 3.69 33.78
C ASP A 457 -14.92 2.68 32.67
N GLY A 458 -14.22 1.61 33.05
CA GLY A 458 -13.29 0.85 32.21
C GLY A 458 -13.86 -0.31 31.40
N GLN A 459 -15.19 -0.36 31.23
CA GLN A 459 -15.84 -1.28 30.29
C GLN A 459 -16.06 -0.66 28.90
N LYS A 460 -16.13 0.68 28.78
CA LYS A 460 -16.46 1.38 27.51
C LYS A 460 -15.30 1.55 26.53
N GLN A 461 -14.08 1.15 26.90
CA GLN A 461 -12.89 1.24 26.06
C GLN A 461 -12.32 -0.13 25.69
N LYS A 462 -13.11 -1.20 25.88
CA LYS A 462 -12.73 -2.59 25.57
C LYS A 462 -13.72 -3.18 24.59
N HIS A 463 -13.22 -3.81 23.53
CA HIS A 463 -14.02 -4.55 22.57
C HIS A 463 -14.08 -6.02 22.96
N THR A 464 -15.29 -6.60 22.96
CA THR A 464 -15.45 -8.04 23.19
C THR A 464 -15.66 -8.73 21.85
N VAL A 465 -14.68 -9.55 21.46
CA VAL A 465 -14.76 -10.35 20.25
C VAL A 465 -15.86 -11.38 20.42
N THR A 466 -16.88 -11.33 19.55
CA THR A 466 -18.05 -12.18 19.65
C THR A 466 -18.32 -12.85 18.31
N VAL A 467 -18.36 -14.18 18.32
CA VAL A 467 -18.81 -15.00 17.18
C VAL A 467 -20.25 -15.40 17.44
N LYS A 468 -21.14 -15.14 16.46
CA LYS A 468 -22.56 -15.48 16.56
C LYS A 468 -23.05 -16.08 15.26
N TRP A 469 -23.73 -17.23 15.37
CA TRP A 469 -24.29 -17.97 14.26
C TRP A 469 -25.73 -18.39 14.55
N GLU A 470 -26.64 -18.01 13.66
CA GLU A 470 -28.08 -18.30 13.70
C GLU A 470 -28.60 -18.91 12.38
N GLY A 471 -27.71 -19.13 11.40
CA GLY A 471 -28.05 -19.69 10.10
C GLY A 471 -28.28 -21.22 10.07
N ASP A 472 -28.71 -21.71 8.91
CA ASP A 472 -28.88 -23.12 8.59
C ASP A 472 -28.13 -23.48 7.30
N GLU A 473 -27.13 -24.36 7.42
CA GLU A 473 -26.32 -24.84 6.28
C GLU A 473 -26.94 -26.06 5.57
N THR A 474 -28.11 -26.52 6.02
CA THR A 474 -28.79 -27.68 5.45
C THR A 474 -29.10 -27.45 3.99
N ARG A 475 -28.55 -28.32 3.13
CA ARG A 475 -28.79 -28.26 1.70
C ARG A 475 -30.05 -29.07 1.37
N PRO A 476 -31.08 -28.49 0.73
CA PRO A 476 -32.21 -29.26 0.24
C PRO A 476 -31.82 -30.08 -1.00
N ASP A 477 -32.55 -31.17 -1.26
CA ASP A 477 -32.35 -32.00 -2.46
C ASP A 477 -32.70 -31.25 -3.75
N ARG A 478 -33.68 -30.34 -3.68
CA ARG A 478 -34.13 -29.47 -4.77
C ARG A 478 -34.42 -28.06 -4.26
N PHE A 479 -34.15 -27.08 -5.10
CA PHE A 479 -34.37 -25.66 -4.85
C PHE A 479 -35.60 -25.15 -5.62
N ALA A 480 -36.29 -24.17 -5.05
CA ALA A 480 -37.40 -23.51 -5.71
C ALA A 480 -36.88 -22.68 -6.90
N THR A 481 -37.57 -22.77 -8.04
CA THR A 481 -37.19 -22.10 -9.30
C THR A 481 -38.07 -20.91 -9.64
N ARG A 482 -39.11 -20.63 -8.83
CA ARG A 482 -40.14 -19.61 -9.06
C ARG A 482 -40.44 -18.88 -7.76
N ASN A 483 -40.56 -17.55 -7.82
CA ASN A 483 -40.89 -16.71 -6.66
C ASN A 483 -39.99 -16.97 -5.43
N CYS A 484 -38.70 -17.25 -5.65
CA CYS A 484 -37.73 -17.61 -4.62
C CYS A 484 -36.84 -16.41 -4.20
N TYR A 485 -37.34 -15.19 -4.35
CA TYR A 485 -36.63 -13.93 -4.11
C TYR A 485 -37.60 -12.90 -3.50
N PRO A 486 -37.10 -11.90 -2.75
CA PRO A 486 -37.90 -10.83 -2.20
C PRO A 486 -38.59 -9.99 -3.28
N LEU A 487 -39.86 -9.66 -3.05
CA LEU A 487 -40.64 -8.74 -3.88
C LEU A 487 -40.86 -7.43 -3.13
N GLN A 488 -40.56 -6.31 -3.79
CA GLN A 488 -40.87 -4.97 -3.29
C GLN A 488 -42.25 -4.51 -3.76
N ASP A 489 -42.99 -3.87 -2.85
CA ASP A 489 -44.27 -3.23 -3.17
C ASP A 489 -44.11 -1.97 -4.03
N ASN A 490 -45.18 -1.56 -4.72
CA ASN A 490 -45.14 -0.43 -5.66
C ASN A 490 -44.88 0.93 -4.98
N ALA A 491 -45.32 1.12 -3.74
CA ALA A 491 -45.09 2.38 -3.03
C ALA A 491 -43.61 2.51 -2.64
N THR A 492 -42.98 1.41 -2.22
CA THR A 492 -41.53 1.36 -1.97
C THR A 492 -40.73 1.61 -3.24
N LYS A 493 -41.08 0.96 -4.36
CA LYS A 493 -40.43 1.22 -5.67
C LYS A 493 -40.52 2.69 -6.09
N LEU A 494 -41.69 3.33 -5.90
CA LEU A 494 -41.88 4.74 -6.22
C LEU A 494 -40.99 5.65 -5.36
N ARG A 495 -40.96 5.44 -4.03
CA ARG A 495 -40.09 6.20 -3.11
C ARG A 495 -38.61 6.06 -3.45
N ILE A 496 -38.17 4.84 -3.79
CA ILE A 496 -36.79 4.58 -4.24
C ILE A 496 -36.49 5.36 -5.52
N ALA A 497 -37.39 5.32 -6.50
CA ALA A 497 -37.21 6.04 -7.76
C ALA A 497 -37.13 7.56 -7.54
N GLU A 498 -37.97 8.13 -6.68
CA GLU A 498 -37.90 9.55 -6.29
C GLU A 498 -36.57 9.91 -5.62
N ARG A 499 -36.11 9.08 -4.67
CA ARG A 499 -34.81 9.26 -4.00
C ARG A 499 -33.65 9.19 -4.99
N LEU A 500 -33.63 8.20 -5.89
CA LEU A 500 -32.58 8.05 -6.89
C LEU A 500 -32.60 9.21 -7.91
N ASN A 501 -33.78 9.65 -8.36
CA ASN A 501 -33.90 10.81 -9.25
C ASN A 501 -33.38 12.09 -8.59
N TYR A 502 -33.69 12.29 -7.30
CA TYR A 502 -33.13 13.39 -6.52
C TYR A 502 -31.60 13.29 -6.48
N LEU A 503 -31.03 12.15 -6.06
CA LEU A 503 -29.58 11.95 -6.02
C LEU A 503 -28.92 12.25 -7.36
N LYS A 504 -29.47 11.72 -8.46
CA LYS A 504 -28.97 11.99 -9.82
C LYS A 504 -28.99 13.48 -10.16
N SER A 505 -30.03 14.20 -9.76
CA SER A 505 -30.20 15.62 -10.08
C SER A 505 -29.23 16.55 -9.32
N VAL A 506 -28.82 16.17 -8.11
CA VAL A 506 -27.92 16.99 -7.27
C VAL A 506 -26.46 16.53 -7.32
N THR A 507 -26.17 15.40 -7.97
CA THR A 507 -24.80 14.91 -8.16
C THR A 507 -24.12 15.77 -9.22
N ASP A 508 -23.12 16.56 -8.80
CA ASP A 508 -22.34 17.36 -9.72
C ASP A 508 -21.35 16.49 -10.51
N LEU A 509 -21.60 16.37 -11.81
CA LEU A 509 -20.75 15.65 -12.76
C LEU A 509 -20.04 16.60 -13.74
N SER A 510 -20.05 17.89 -13.46
CA SER A 510 -19.40 18.89 -14.30
C SER A 510 -17.92 18.56 -14.52
N ILE A 511 -17.46 18.81 -15.74
CA ILE A 511 -16.07 18.61 -16.13
C ILE A 511 -15.45 20.01 -16.22
N PRO A 512 -14.35 20.28 -15.49
CA PRO A 512 -13.70 21.57 -15.53
C PRO A 512 -13.10 21.85 -16.91
N GLN A 513 -12.97 23.13 -17.27
CA GLN A 513 -12.38 23.53 -18.55
C GLN A 513 -10.90 23.09 -18.65
N HIS A 514 -10.17 23.20 -17.54
CA HIS A 514 -8.79 22.76 -17.42
C HIS A 514 -8.66 21.76 -16.26
N ALA A 515 -7.87 20.70 -16.44
CA ALA A 515 -7.70 19.71 -15.37
C ALA A 515 -6.98 20.28 -14.14
N VAL A 516 -5.86 20.98 -14.38
CA VAL A 516 -4.99 21.53 -13.34
C VAL A 516 -4.48 22.90 -13.79
N CYS A 517 -4.68 23.95 -12.98
CA CYS A 517 -4.00 25.23 -13.16
C CYS A 517 -2.62 25.23 -12.50
N TYR A 518 -1.68 25.99 -13.05
CA TYR A 518 -0.29 26.03 -12.62
C TYR A 518 0.20 27.48 -12.54
N PHE A 519 0.78 27.83 -11.40
CA PHE A 519 1.32 29.15 -11.11
C PHE A 519 2.82 29.07 -10.81
N TYR A 520 3.58 29.92 -11.49
CA TYR A 520 5.01 30.16 -11.28
C TYR A 520 5.34 31.55 -11.83
N ASP A 521 6.14 32.33 -11.11
CA ASP A 521 6.57 33.66 -11.55
C ASP A 521 8.00 33.97 -11.09
N GLN A 522 8.79 34.57 -11.98
CA GLN A 522 10.18 34.93 -11.71
C GLN A 522 10.33 36.09 -10.71
N ALA A 523 9.30 36.91 -10.49
CA ALA A 523 9.30 37.96 -9.47
C ALA A 523 9.54 37.40 -8.06
N MET A 524 9.14 36.14 -7.82
CA MET A 524 9.41 35.44 -6.57
C MET A 524 10.89 35.09 -6.35
N LEU A 525 11.73 35.14 -7.39
CA LEU A 525 13.18 34.90 -7.31
C LEU A 525 13.95 36.10 -6.75
N LYS A 526 13.33 37.28 -6.68
CA LYS A 526 13.95 38.51 -6.19
C LYS A 526 14.22 38.47 -4.69
N HIS A 527 13.34 37.83 -3.91
CA HIS A 527 13.55 37.59 -2.49
C HIS A 527 14.71 36.61 -2.28
N LYS A 528 15.84 37.05 -1.74
CA LYS A 528 17.01 36.20 -1.48
C LYS A 528 17.85 36.74 -0.33
N ASN A 529 18.49 35.83 0.40
CA ASN A 529 19.42 36.20 1.45
C ASN A 529 20.78 36.56 0.85
N ILE A 530 21.04 37.86 0.66
CA ILE A 530 22.32 38.34 0.10
C ILE A 530 23.47 38.18 1.10
N CYS A 531 23.16 38.20 2.40
CA CYS A 531 24.16 38.12 3.46
C CYS A 531 24.62 36.68 3.73
N GLU A 532 23.79 35.69 3.39
CA GLU A 532 24.08 34.26 3.54
C GLU A 532 23.73 33.50 2.24
N PRO A 533 24.66 33.42 1.27
CA PRO A 533 24.40 32.81 -0.03
C PRO A 533 24.07 31.30 -0.01
N GLY A 534 24.31 30.61 1.10
CA GLY A 534 24.00 29.19 1.29
C GLY A 534 22.69 28.93 2.03
N HIS A 535 21.88 29.96 2.28
CA HIS A 535 20.62 29.83 3.01
C HIS A 535 19.66 28.86 2.30
N VAL A 536 19.04 27.98 3.08
CA VAL A 536 18.23 26.85 2.58
C VAL A 536 16.96 27.28 1.84
N GLU A 537 16.31 28.34 2.29
CA GLU A 537 15.20 28.97 1.57
C GLU A 537 15.78 29.88 0.47
N CYS A 538 15.93 29.33 -0.73
CA CYS A 538 16.59 29.97 -1.87
C CYS A 538 15.74 29.98 -3.16
N PRO A 539 15.99 30.90 -4.11
CA PRO A 539 15.27 30.97 -5.39
C PRO A 539 15.30 29.68 -6.21
N GLU A 540 16.39 28.90 -6.12
CA GLU A 540 16.61 27.65 -6.85
C GLU A 540 15.53 26.61 -6.55
N ARG A 541 14.86 26.70 -5.39
CA ARG A 541 13.77 25.79 -5.00
C ARG A 541 12.64 25.76 -6.04
N ILE A 542 12.07 26.93 -6.34
CA ILE A 542 10.97 27.03 -7.32
C ILE A 542 11.47 26.88 -8.75
N MET A 543 12.71 27.30 -9.04
CA MET A 543 13.33 27.10 -10.35
C MET A 543 13.43 25.61 -10.67
N ARG A 544 13.98 24.81 -9.75
CA ARG A 544 14.16 23.37 -9.99
C ARG A 544 12.84 22.62 -10.09
N ILE A 545 11.84 22.99 -9.30
CA ILE A 545 10.48 22.44 -9.44
C ILE A 545 9.95 22.73 -10.84
N HIS A 546 10.05 23.98 -11.31
CA HIS A 546 9.59 24.38 -12.64
C HIS A 546 10.36 23.66 -13.77
N GLU A 547 11.69 23.55 -13.64
CA GLU A 547 12.51 22.77 -14.56
C GLU A 547 12.13 21.30 -14.59
N ARG A 548 11.88 20.69 -13.43
CA ARG A 548 11.45 19.29 -13.34
C ARG A 548 10.11 19.08 -14.02
N HIS A 549 9.17 20.02 -13.84
CA HIS A 549 7.87 19.98 -14.52
C HIS A 549 8.05 20.05 -16.04
N ARG A 550 8.95 20.90 -16.53
CA ARG A 550 9.31 20.95 -17.95
C ARG A 550 9.93 19.64 -18.42
N ASP A 551 10.90 19.11 -17.69
CA ASP A 551 11.62 17.89 -18.05
C ASP A 551 10.67 16.68 -18.12
N TYR A 552 9.63 16.66 -17.28
CA TYR A 552 8.61 15.60 -17.21
C TYR A 552 7.45 15.81 -18.20
N GLY A 553 7.47 16.88 -19.01
CA GLY A 553 6.38 17.20 -19.93
C GLY A 553 5.08 17.60 -19.23
N LEU A 554 5.16 18.06 -17.97
CA LEU A 554 3.99 18.46 -17.18
C LEU A 554 3.52 19.86 -17.54
N LEU A 555 4.44 20.77 -17.88
CA LEU A 555 4.08 22.15 -18.25
C LEU A 555 3.18 22.19 -19.49
N GLU A 556 3.28 21.22 -20.39
CA GLU A 556 2.44 21.12 -21.59
C GLU A 556 1.03 20.58 -21.29
N ARG A 557 0.83 20.02 -20.09
CA ARG A 557 -0.41 19.33 -19.68
C ARG A 557 -1.23 20.11 -18.65
N VAL A 558 -0.63 21.14 -18.05
CA VAL A 558 -1.28 22.03 -17.09
C VAL A 558 -1.67 23.35 -17.75
N HIS A 559 -2.66 24.03 -17.18
CA HIS A 559 -3.10 25.34 -17.60
C HIS A 559 -2.28 26.42 -16.88
N HIS A 560 -1.43 27.13 -17.62
CA HIS A 560 -0.64 28.24 -17.06
C HIS A 560 -1.53 29.45 -16.85
N VAL A 561 -1.60 29.91 -15.61
CA VAL A 561 -2.34 31.11 -15.24
C VAL A 561 -1.35 32.22 -14.93
N THR A 562 -1.66 33.44 -15.34
CA THR A 562 -0.82 34.61 -15.07
C THR A 562 -0.82 34.91 -13.57
N ALA A 563 0.36 34.95 -12.97
CA ALA A 563 0.54 35.35 -11.59
C ALA A 563 0.12 36.82 -11.39
N ARG A 564 -0.39 37.13 -10.20
CA ARG A 564 -0.73 38.49 -9.79
C ARG A 564 -0.26 38.73 -8.36
N ARG A 565 -0.16 40.01 -7.98
CA ARG A 565 0.03 40.40 -6.59
C ARG A 565 -1.30 40.31 -5.85
N ALA A 566 -1.25 39.87 -4.60
CA ALA A 566 -2.33 40.07 -3.65
C ALA A 566 -2.54 41.58 -3.45
N THR A 567 -3.80 42.01 -3.38
CA THR A 567 -4.14 43.40 -3.05
C THR A 567 -3.93 43.67 -1.56
N ASP A 568 -3.87 44.94 -1.17
CA ASP A 568 -3.79 45.30 0.24
C ASP A 568 -5.00 44.74 1.00
N GLU A 569 -6.21 44.77 0.43
CA GLU A 569 -7.42 44.22 1.04
C GLU A 569 -7.34 42.70 1.24
N GLU A 570 -6.78 41.96 0.27
CA GLU A 570 -6.58 40.52 0.40
C GLU A 570 -5.54 40.19 1.48
N ILE A 571 -4.46 40.99 1.58
CA ILE A 571 -3.46 40.84 2.65
C ILE A 571 -4.07 41.14 4.02
N LEU A 572 -4.84 42.23 4.12
CA LEU A 572 -5.50 42.68 5.35
C LEU A 572 -6.64 41.75 5.81
N ALA A 573 -7.07 40.81 4.97
CA ALA A 573 -8.03 39.78 5.38
C ALA A 573 -7.46 38.81 6.41
N VAL A 574 -6.13 38.69 6.51
CA VAL A 574 -5.43 37.82 7.47
C VAL A 574 -4.32 38.53 8.25
N HIS A 575 -3.82 39.67 7.77
CA HIS A 575 -2.78 40.45 8.43
C HIS A 575 -3.28 41.79 8.97
N THR A 576 -2.63 42.31 10.00
CA THR A 576 -2.91 43.63 10.56
C THR A 576 -2.39 44.74 9.65
N LYS A 577 -2.97 45.93 9.78
CA LYS A 577 -2.59 47.09 8.98
C LYS A 577 -1.16 47.55 9.30
N GLU A 578 -0.83 47.52 10.58
CA GLU A 578 0.46 47.89 11.13
C GLU A 578 1.55 46.98 10.57
N TYR A 579 1.30 45.67 10.50
CA TYR A 579 2.26 44.71 9.96
C TYR A 579 2.49 44.89 8.45
N LEU A 580 1.41 45.09 7.67
CA LEU A 580 1.55 45.37 6.24
C LEU A 580 2.34 46.66 5.99
N ASP A 581 2.15 47.70 6.80
CA ASP A 581 2.93 48.94 6.67
C ASP A 581 4.40 48.72 6.98
N GLN A 582 4.74 47.93 8.00
CA GLN A 582 6.13 47.54 8.27
C GLN A 582 6.76 46.79 7.09
N LEU A 583 6.03 45.86 6.46
CA LEU A 583 6.53 45.16 5.27
C LEU A 583 6.73 46.10 4.07
N LYS A 584 5.91 47.16 3.93
CA LYS A 584 6.06 48.17 2.86
C LYS A 584 7.34 49.00 3.03
N GLU A 585 7.73 49.29 4.26
CA GLU A 585 8.96 50.03 4.58
C GLU A 585 10.24 49.30 4.12
N LEU A 586 10.20 47.95 4.04
CA LEU A 586 11.34 47.13 3.61
C LEU A 586 11.88 47.56 2.23
N SER A 587 10.98 47.94 1.31
CA SER A 587 11.33 48.34 -0.07
C SER A 587 12.23 49.57 -0.16
N THR A 588 12.22 50.42 0.87
CA THR A 588 13.02 51.65 0.94
C THR A 588 14.18 51.54 1.95
N THR A 589 14.25 50.44 2.70
CA THR A 589 15.25 50.21 3.74
C THR A 589 16.54 49.66 3.13
N LYS A 590 17.70 50.16 3.58
CA LYS A 590 19.00 49.71 3.06
C LYS A 590 19.28 48.28 3.52
N LEU A 591 19.94 47.49 2.67
CA LEU A 591 20.23 46.08 2.92
C LEU A 591 20.96 45.83 4.25
N ARG A 592 21.86 46.74 4.67
CA ARG A 592 22.54 46.64 5.97
C ARG A 592 21.55 46.69 7.14
N ASP A 593 20.57 47.59 7.06
CA ASP A 593 19.59 47.80 8.12
C ASP A 593 18.58 46.64 8.13
N LEU A 594 18.18 46.14 6.95
CA LEU A 594 17.38 44.92 6.81
C LEU A 594 18.06 43.70 7.46
N ASN A 595 19.37 43.54 7.26
CA ASN A 595 20.13 42.45 7.87
C ASN A 595 20.24 42.57 9.40
N SER A 596 20.09 43.76 9.98
CA SER A 596 20.01 43.93 11.43
C SER A 596 18.57 43.75 11.96
N GLN A 597 17.56 44.15 11.19
CA GLN A 597 16.14 43.96 11.55
C GLN A 597 15.74 42.49 11.62
N LYS A 598 16.40 41.62 10.84
CA LYS A 598 16.11 40.18 10.84
C LYS A 598 16.25 39.54 12.22
N ASP A 599 17.17 40.06 13.06
CA ASP A 599 17.46 39.52 14.39
C ASP A 599 16.34 39.80 15.41
N LEU A 600 15.34 40.61 15.03
CA LEU A 600 14.13 40.85 15.82
C LEU A 600 13.09 39.72 15.67
N TYR A 601 13.26 38.85 14.67
CA TYR A 601 12.30 37.81 14.32
C TYR A 601 12.96 36.43 14.32
N ASP A 602 12.16 35.40 14.55
CA ASP A 602 12.66 34.03 14.57
C ASP A 602 12.80 33.50 13.13
N SER A 603 14.06 33.28 12.72
CA SER A 603 14.40 32.60 11.48
C SER A 603 13.82 33.28 10.22
N VAL A 604 13.95 34.60 10.13
CA VAL A 604 13.52 35.40 8.97
C VAL A 604 14.73 36.09 8.34
N TYR A 605 14.65 36.37 7.04
CA TYR A 605 15.55 37.30 6.36
C TYR A 605 14.74 38.23 5.44
N PHE A 606 15.27 39.43 5.19
CA PHE A 606 14.60 40.42 4.36
C PHE A 606 15.44 40.84 3.16
N HIS A 607 14.74 41.21 2.09
CA HIS A 607 15.23 41.83 0.87
C HIS A 607 14.30 43.01 0.53
N PRO A 608 14.76 44.07 -0.16
CA PRO A 608 13.87 45.16 -0.58
C PRO A 608 12.64 44.68 -1.39
N ASP A 609 12.79 43.58 -2.13
CA ASP A 609 11.71 42.96 -2.91
C ASP A 609 10.90 41.89 -2.14
N SER A 610 11.16 41.68 -0.84
CA SER A 610 10.50 40.65 -0.02
C SER A 610 8.97 40.75 -0.06
N LEU A 611 8.42 41.96 0.13
CA LEU A 611 6.97 42.16 0.08
C LEU A 611 6.44 41.93 -1.34
N GLU A 612 7.18 42.32 -2.39
CA GLU A 612 6.76 42.06 -3.78
C GLU A 612 6.62 40.56 -4.02
N SER A 613 7.66 39.77 -3.71
CA SER A 613 7.67 38.32 -3.87
C SER A 613 6.57 37.65 -3.04
N ALA A 614 6.41 38.02 -1.76
CA ALA A 614 5.37 37.47 -0.89
C ALA A 614 3.95 37.81 -1.38
N SER A 615 3.74 39.04 -1.88
CA SER A 615 2.45 39.43 -2.45
C SER A 615 2.12 38.63 -3.71
N VAL A 616 3.12 38.34 -4.56
CA VAL A 616 2.92 37.48 -5.74
C VAL A 616 2.58 36.04 -5.32
N ALA A 617 3.30 35.48 -4.35
CA ALA A 617 3.03 34.15 -3.83
C ALA A 617 1.59 34.01 -3.30
N MET A 618 1.15 34.94 -2.44
CA MET A 618 -0.21 34.98 -1.90
C MET A 618 -1.26 35.20 -3.00
N GLY A 619 -0.99 36.11 -3.95
CA GLY A 619 -1.91 36.39 -5.07
C GLY A 619 -2.11 35.19 -6.00
N CYS A 620 -1.05 34.41 -6.28
CA CYS A 620 -1.15 33.14 -7.00
C CYS A 620 -2.06 32.14 -6.29
N ILE A 621 -1.92 32.00 -4.97
CA ILE A 621 -2.73 31.05 -4.18
C ILE A 621 -4.21 31.45 -4.18
N ILE A 622 -4.53 32.73 -3.95
CA ILE A 622 -5.91 33.23 -3.97
C ILE A 622 -6.53 33.07 -5.36
N GLU A 623 -5.76 33.33 -6.42
CA GLU A 623 -6.22 33.15 -7.79
C GLU A 623 -6.45 31.66 -8.11
N ALA A 624 -5.55 30.76 -7.70
CA ALA A 624 -5.73 29.32 -7.86
C ALA A 624 -7.01 28.83 -7.16
N THR A 625 -7.25 29.29 -5.93
CA THR A 625 -8.51 29.03 -5.21
C THR A 625 -9.73 29.49 -6.01
N THR A 626 -9.67 30.69 -6.60
CA THR A 626 -10.78 31.25 -7.40
C THR A 626 -11.00 30.47 -8.70
N GLU A 627 -9.92 30.11 -9.41
CA GLU A 627 -9.93 29.28 -10.62
C GLU A 627 -10.60 27.92 -10.35
N VAL A 628 -10.27 27.29 -9.22
CA VAL A 628 -10.79 25.97 -8.84
C VAL A 628 -12.24 26.03 -8.36
N LEU A 629 -12.59 26.98 -7.48
CA LEU A 629 -13.96 27.13 -6.99
C LEU A 629 -14.96 27.52 -8.09
N SER A 630 -14.51 28.27 -9.10
CA SER A 630 -15.36 28.66 -10.24
C SER A 630 -15.52 27.55 -11.30
N GLY A 631 -14.82 26.43 -11.16
CA GLY A 631 -14.86 25.31 -12.12
C GLY A 631 -14.10 25.56 -13.43
N ARG A 632 -13.34 26.67 -13.54
CA ARG A 632 -12.43 26.89 -14.67
C ARG A 632 -11.30 25.87 -14.67
N SER A 633 -10.79 25.55 -13.49
CA SER A 633 -9.80 24.49 -13.28
C SER A 633 -10.32 23.44 -12.28
N GLY A 634 -9.95 22.17 -12.46
CA GLY A 634 -10.35 21.10 -11.53
C GLY A 634 -9.54 21.06 -10.25
N ALA A 635 -8.27 21.42 -10.34
CA ALA A 635 -7.29 21.47 -9.26
C ALA A 635 -6.23 22.54 -9.57
N GLY A 636 -5.34 22.85 -8.61
CA GLY A 636 -4.31 23.87 -8.77
C GLY A 636 -2.96 23.50 -8.15
N VAL A 637 -1.88 23.99 -8.76
CA VAL A 637 -0.51 23.86 -8.26
C VAL A 637 0.16 25.23 -8.24
N CYS A 638 0.54 25.68 -7.05
CA CYS A 638 1.23 26.95 -6.82
C CYS A 638 2.69 26.68 -6.46
N VAL A 639 3.59 26.85 -7.44
CA VAL A 639 5.04 26.78 -7.23
C VAL A 639 5.52 28.18 -6.83
N VAL A 640 5.31 28.50 -5.55
CA VAL A 640 5.45 29.85 -5.00
C VAL A 640 6.51 29.94 -3.91
N ARG A 641 7.06 31.15 -3.70
CA ARG A 641 7.91 31.51 -2.56
C ARG A 641 7.94 33.03 -2.34
N PRO A 642 8.26 33.55 -1.14
CA PRO A 642 8.54 32.83 0.12
C PRO A 642 7.33 32.02 0.65
N PRO A 643 7.54 31.07 1.58
CA PRO A 643 6.45 30.34 2.23
C PRO A 643 5.58 31.25 3.11
N GLY A 644 4.51 30.69 3.69
CA GLY A 644 3.49 31.42 4.44
C GLY A 644 3.01 30.81 5.76
N HIS A 645 3.08 29.48 5.96
CA HIS A 645 2.35 28.84 7.08
C HIS A 645 2.79 29.22 8.52
N HIS A 646 3.97 29.82 8.71
CA HIS A 646 4.44 30.34 10.01
C HIS A 646 4.08 31.82 10.25
N ALA A 647 3.67 32.57 9.21
CA ALA A 647 3.34 33.98 9.35
C ALA A 647 2.05 34.15 10.16
N SER A 648 2.13 34.83 11.30
CA SER A 648 0.96 35.20 12.10
C SER A 648 0.33 36.50 11.56
N CYS A 649 -0.77 36.98 12.14
CA CYS A 649 -1.44 38.19 11.66
C CYS A 649 -0.58 39.46 11.75
N ASP A 650 0.47 39.47 12.57
CA ASP A 650 1.29 40.65 12.85
C ASP A 650 2.81 40.39 12.89
N VAL A 651 3.25 39.15 12.67
CA VAL A 651 4.66 38.75 12.87
C VAL A 651 5.10 37.75 11.77
N PRO A 652 6.25 37.99 11.10
CA PRO A 652 6.90 36.99 10.25
C PRO A 652 7.69 35.99 11.09
N SER A 653 7.79 34.74 10.63
CA SER A 653 8.59 33.71 11.29
C SER A 653 8.91 32.58 10.31
N GLY A 654 10.00 31.84 10.52
CA GLY A 654 10.30 30.62 9.76
C GLY A 654 10.29 30.82 8.25
N PHE A 655 10.96 31.87 7.79
CA PHE A 655 11.00 32.35 6.39
C PHE A 655 9.66 32.88 5.83
N CYS A 656 8.57 32.79 6.57
CA CYS A 656 7.24 33.18 6.13
C CYS A 656 6.98 34.66 6.37
N LEU A 657 6.50 35.35 5.33
CA LEU A 657 6.18 36.78 5.38
C LEU A 657 4.67 37.06 5.28
N LEU A 658 3.96 36.34 4.41
CA LEU A 658 2.51 36.46 4.28
C LEU A 658 1.91 35.06 4.26
N ALA A 659 0.89 34.83 5.09
CA ALA A 659 0.17 33.57 5.20
C ALA A 659 -0.68 33.24 3.94
N GLY A 660 -0.02 32.78 2.88
CA GLY A 660 -0.64 32.53 1.57
C GLY A 660 -1.74 31.47 1.59
N ALA A 661 -1.46 30.27 2.12
CA ALA A 661 -2.44 29.18 2.19
C ALA A 661 -3.67 29.55 3.05
N ALA A 662 -3.45 30.17 4.22
CA ALA A 662 -4.52 30.69 5.06
C ALA A 662 -5.33 31.79 4.36
N GLY A 663 -4.67 32.70 3.62
CA GLY A 663 -5.33 33.71 2.80
C GLY A 663 -6.23 33.10 1.71
N GLY A 664 -5.76 32.05 1.04
CA GLY A 664 -6.56 31.25 0.11
C GLY A 664 -7.79 30.63 0.77
N ALA A 665 -7.63 30.06 1.97
CA ALA A 665 -8.74 29.47 2.74
C ALA A 665 -9.76 30.54 3.17
N VAL A 666 -9.30 31.70 3.65
CA VAL A 666 -10.15 32.83 4.05
C VAL A 666 -10.90 33.41 2.85
N ALA A 667 -10.27 33.50 1.68
CA ALA A 667 -10.94 33.92 0.44
C ALA A 667 -12.03 32.92 0.01
N ALA A 668 -11.73 31.61 0.04
CA ALA A 668 -12.70 30.55 -0.25
C ALA A 668 -13.89 30.57 0.72
N ARG A 669 -13.62 30.71 2.02
CA ARG A 669 -14.65 30.88 3.06
C ARG A 669 -15.50 32.13 2.81
N GLY A 670 -14.88 33.24 2.41
CA GLY A 670 -15.59 34.47 2.01
C GLY A 670 -16.55 34.26 0.83
N ALA A 671 -16.28 33.27 -0.03
CA ALA A 671 -17.17 32.82 -1.10
C ALA A 671 -18.20 31.75 -0.65
N GLY A 672 -18.24 31.41 0.64
CA GLY A 672 -19.17 30.45 1.23
C GLY A 672 -18.74 28.99 1.19
N ALA A 673 -17.47 28.70 0.88
CA ALA A 673 -16.93 27.34 0.82
C ALA A 673 -16.42 26.86 2.19
N LYS A 674 -16.71 25.61 2.56
CA LYS A 674 -15.99 24.89 3.61
C LYS A 674 -14.62 24.43 3.10
N VAL A 675 -13.56 24.70 3.84
CA VAL A 675 -12.19 24.43 3.41
C VAL A 675 -11.52 23.43 4.35
N LEU A 676 -10.96 22.37 3.78
CA LEU A 676 -9.93 21.58 4.47
C LEU A 676 -8.59 22.21 4.13
N LEU A 677 -7.88 22.72 5.13
CA LEU A 677 -6.52 23.23 5.03
C LEU A 677 -5.57 22.20 5.66
N LEU A 678 -4.98 21.35 4.84
CA LEU A 678 -4.08 20.29 5.27
C LEU A 678 -2.62 20.76 5.16
N ASP A 679 -1.87 20.64 6.25
CA ASP A 679 -0.46 20.94 6.31
C ASP A 679 0.34 19.65 6.52
N TRP A 680 1.17 19.31 5.55
CA TRP A 680 2.08 18.16 5.65
C TRP A 680 3.55 18.59 5.69
N ASP A 681 3.81 19.90 5.80
CA ASP A 681 5.14 20.43 6.08
C ASP A 681 5.64 19.82 7.39
N VAL A 682 6.94 19.54 7.48
CA VAL A 682 7.50 18.89 8.68
C VAL A 682 7.41 19.79 9.91
N HIS A 683 7.23 21.10 9.73
CA HIS A 683 7.02 22.04 10.81
C HIS A 683 5.53 22.34 10.99
N HIS A 684 5.12 22.51 12.25
CA HIS A 684 3.77 22.96 12.56
C HIS A 684 3.54 24.37 12.00
N GLY A 685 2.50 24.55 11.18
CA GLY A 685 2.08 25.84 10.64
C GLY A 685 1.39 26.72 11.69
N ASN A 686 2.13 27.16 12.70
CA ASN A 686 1.62 27.95 13.84
C ASN A 686 0.90 29.24 13.43
N GLY A 687 1.32 29.89 12.33
CA GLY A 687 0.69 31.09 11.81
C GLY A 687 -0.70 30.76 11.26
N THR A 688 -0.77 29.73 10.41
CA THR A 688 -2.04 29.19 9.89
C THR A 688 -2.99 28.80 11.00
N GLN A 689 -2.54 28.00 11.98
CA GLN A 689 -3.34 27.57 13.12
C GLN A 689 -3.98 28.76 13.83
N ARG A 690 -3.22 29.82 14.14
CA ARG A 690 -3.72 31.01 14.84
C ARG A 690 -4.75 31.78 14.01
N LEU A 691 -4.53 31.88 12.70
CA LEU A 691 -5.42 32.63 11.80
C LEU A 691 -6.78 31.96 11.59
N THR A 692 -6.88 30.64 11.85
CA THR A 692 -8.09 29.86 11.63
C THR A 692 -8.63 29.21 12.92
N TYR A 693 -8.05 29.51 14.09
CA TYR A 693 -8.23 28.74 15.32
C TYR A 693 -9.67 28.72 15.85
N ASP A 694 -10.46 29.75 15.55
CA ASP A 694 -11.84 29.92 16.00
C ASP A 694 -12.89 29.71 14.88
N ASP A 695 -12.46 29.29 13.68
CA ASP A 695 -13.30 29.23 12.48
C ASP A 695 -13.78 27.80 12.14
N PRO A 696 -15.08 27.48 12.28
CA PRO A 696 -15.61 26.16 11.93
C PRO A 696 -15.70 25.89 10.41
N GLN A 697 -15.57 26.91 9.57
CA GLN A 697 -15.60 26.76 8.11
C GLN A 697 -14.22 26.46 7.51
N ILE A 698 -13.17 26.46 8.33
CA ILE A 698 -11.83 26.06 7.93
C ILE A 698 -11.36 24.97 8.90
N LEU A 699 -11.36 23.71 8.43
CA LEU A 699 -10.75 22.61 9.15
C LEU A 699 -9.24 22.62 8.88
N TYR A 700 -8.43 22.93 9.88
CA TYR A 700 -6.97 22.82 9.80
C TYR A 700 -6.52 21.45 10.33
N ILE A 701 -5.74 20.73 9.53
CA ILE A 701 -5.08 19.49 9.96
C ILE A 701 -3.59 19.65 9.68
N SER A 702 -2.72 19.41 10.66
CA SER A 702 -1.26 19.48 10.48
C SER A 702 -0.59 18.19 10.90
N ILE A 703 0.22 17.62 10.00
CA ILE A 703 1.14 16.51 10.28
C ILE A 703 2.55 17.09 10.33
N HIS A 704 3.19 17.06 11.49
CA HIS A 704 4.47 17.72 11.67
C HIS A 704 5.32 17.00 12.71
N ARG A 705 6.62 17.27 12.71
CA ARG A 705 7.51 16.86 13.78
C ARG A 705 7.39 17.83 14.96
N TYR A 706 7.26 17.27 16.15
CA TYR A 706 7.01 17.99 17.39
C TYR A 706 8.14 17.77 18.41
N ASP A 707 8.64 16.53 18.51
CA ASP A 707 9.65 16.12 19.49
C ASP A 707 9.35 16.67 20.90
N HIS A 708 8.11 16.48 21.35
CA HIS A 708 7.61 16.99 22.63
C HIS A 708 7.78 18.51 22.81
N GLY A 709 7.64 19.28 21.72
CA GLY A 709 7.74 20.73 21.69
C GLY A 709 9.15 21.28 21.55
N SER A 710 10.14 20.41 21.30
CA SER A 710 11.53 20.83 21.06
C SER A 710 11.84 21.08 19.58
N PHE A 711 10.99 20.65 18.65
CA PHE A 711 11.15 20.97 17.24
C PHE A 711 10.55 22.34 16.90
N PHE A 712 11.13 23.05 15.92
CA PHE A 712 10.65 24.37 15.50
C PHE A 712 9.16 24.30 15.13
N PRO A 713 8.29 25.22 15.60
CA PRO A 713 8.58 26.52 16.22
C PRO A 713 8.67 26.54 17.76
N HIS A 714 8.94 25.39 18.40
CA HIS A 714 9.11 25.26 19.86
C HIS A 714 7.87 25.65 20.69
N SER A 715 6.68 25.44 20.12
CA SER A 715 5.41 25.79 20.75
C SER A 715 4.67 24.54 21.22
N LYS A 716 4.12 24.59 22.43
CA LYS A 716 3.18 23.57 22.93
C LYS A 716 1.84 23.57 22.19
N GLU A 717 1.53 24.65 21.47
CA GLU A 717 0.31 24.76 20.65
C GLU A 717 0.34 23.82 19.43
N ALA A 718 1.48 23.22 19.11
CA ALA A 718 1.61 22.19 18.09
C ALA A 718 1.16 20.80 18.58
N ASP A 719 0.90 20.62 19.87
CA ASP A 719 0.49 19.34 20.42
C ASP A 719 -0.93 18.94 19.98
N TYR A 720 -1.24 17.64 20.06
CA TYR A 720 -2.56 17.10 19.71
C TYR A 720 -3.69 17.65 20.61
N THR A 721 -3.35 18.22 21.77
CA THR A 721 -4.29 18.82 22.71
C THR A 721 -4.83 20.19 22.26
N ALA A 722 -4.21 20.83 21.27
CA ALA A 722 -4.67 22.09 20.70
C ALA A 722 -5.75 21.85 19.64
N VAL A 723 -7.01 21.97 20.05
CA VAL A 723 -8.18 21.55 19.24
C VAL A 723 -8.97 22.71 18.61
N GLY A 724 -8.49 23.95 18.71
CA GLY A 724 -9.26 25.14 18.33
C GLY A 724 -9.99 25.75 19.52
N GLU A 725 -10.67 26.88 19.30
CA GLU A 725 -11.43 27.57 20.35
C GLU A 725 -12.77 28.10 19.86
N GLY A 726 -13.66 28.43 20.81
CA GLY A 726 -14.95 29.04 20.49
C GLY A 726 -15.77 28.17 19.52
N LYS A 727 -16.04 28.69 18.33
CA LYS A 727 -16.77 27.93 17.29
C LYS A 727 -15.87 26.98 16.49
N GLY A 728 -14.56 27.22 16.48
CA GLY A 728 -13.56 26.38 15.82
C GLY A 728 -13.08 25.21 16.68
N GLU A 729 -13.60 25.04 17.90
CA GLU A 729 -13.27 23.87 18.73
C GLU A 729 -13.64 22.55 18.01
N GLY A 730 -12.65 21.67 17.84
CA GLY A 730 -12.73 20.44 17.05
C GLY A 730 -12.22 20.58 15.61
N PHE A 731 -12.10 21.80 15.06
CA PHE A 731 -11.70 22.10 13.68
C PHE A 731 -10.21 22.41 13.51
N ASN A 732 -9.41 22.19 14.56
CA ASN A 732 -7.95 22.19 14.48
C ASN A 732 -7.41 20.83 14.94
N VAL A 733 -6.69 20.10 14.08
CA VAL A 733 -6.18 18.76 14.38
C VAL A 733 -4.67 18.74 14.17
N ASN A 734 -3.91 18.53 15.24
CA ASN A 734 -2.47 18.38 15.17
C ASN A 734 -2.07 16.90 15.29
N ILE A 735 -1.17 16.44 14.42
CA ILE A 735 -0.59 15.09 14.42
C ILE A 735 0.92 15.21 14.68
N PRO A 736 1.34 15.31 15.96
CA PRO A 736 2.71 15.67 16.33
C PRO A 736 3.66 14.47 16.43
N TRP A 737 4.55 14.28 15.45
CA TRP A 737 5.58 13.24 15.51
C TRP A 737 6.63 13.52 16.58
N ASN A 738 6.78 12.60 17.52
CA ASN A 738 7.71 12.73 18.65
C ASN A 738 9.06 12.03 18.45
N LYS A 739 9.32 11.53 17.23
CA LYS A 739 10.60 10.94 16.82
C LYS A 739 10.97 11.36 15.40
N ARG A 740 12.27 11.49 15.16
CA ARG A 740 12.87 11.60 13.82
C ARG A 740 12.64 10.33 13.00
N GLY A 741 12.72 10.47 11.68
CA GLY A 741 12.77 9.33 10.76
C GLY A 741 11.42 8.77 10.32
N MET A 742 10.30 9.39 10.70
CA MET A 742 8.97 9.03 10.18
C MET A 742 8.95 9.07 8.65
N GLY A 743 8.32 8.09 8.02
CA GLY A 743 8.26 7.94 6.57
C GLY A 743 6.87 7.54 6.08
N ASP A 744 6.84 6.82 4.97
CA ASP A 744 5.61 6.49 4.25
C ASP A 744 4.59 5.74 5.11
N ALA A 745 5.03 4.76 5.92
CA ALA A 745 4.14 3.97 6.76
C ALA A 745 3.39 4.83 7.80
N GLU A 746 4.10 5.77 8.47
CA GLU A 746 3.50 6.65 9.48
C GLU A 746 2.55 7.67 8.85
N TYR A 747 2.91 8.25 7.71
CA TYR A 747 2.05 9.20 7.00
C TYR A 747 0.80 8.50 6.43
N MET A 748 0.93 7.29 5.90
CA MET A 748 -0.23 6.52 5.43
C MET A 748 -1.13 6.06 6.58
N ALA A 749 -0.55 5.72 7.74
CA ALA A 749 -1.32 5.46 8.95
C ALA A 749 -2.08 6.73 9.40
N ALA A 750 -1.43 7.90 9.47
CA ALA A 750 -2.11 9.16 9.79
C ALA A 750 -3.26 9.46 8.81
N PHE A 751 -3.05 9.22 7.51
CA PHE A 751 -4.07 9.45 6.49
C PHE A 751 -5.28 8.55 6.66
N THR A 752 -5.06 7.24 6.82
CA THR A 752 -6.16 6.27 6.94
C THR A 752 -6.87 6.34 8.28
N GLN A 753 -6.16 6.63 9.38
CA GLN A 753 -6.72 6.61 10.73
C GLN A 753 -7.27 7.96 11.19
N ILE A 754 -6.79 9.09 10.65
CA ILE A 754 -7.17 10.43 11.12
C ILE A 754 -7.62 11.33 9.97
N VAL A 755 -6.74 11.62 9.00
CA VAL A 755 -6.99 12.68 7.99
C VAL A 755 -8.21 12.37 7.14
N LEU A 756 -8.28 11.19 6.51
CA LEU A 756 -9.39 10.83 5.64
C LEU A 756 -10.70 10.64 6.41
N PRO A 757 -10.75 9.92 7.55
CA PRO A 757 -11.97 9.85 8.36
C PRO A 757 -12.57 11.23 8.67
N ILE A 758 -11.76 12.15 9.21
CA ILE A 758 -12.20 13.51 9.54
C ILE A 758 -12.59 14.27 8.27
N ALA A 759 -11.80 14.19 7.21
CA ALA A 759 -12.04 14.94 5.98
C ALA A 759 -13.33 14.51 5.25
N TYR A 760 -13.66 13.22 5.25
CA TYR A 760 -14.92 12.73 4.71
C TYR A 760 -16.10 13.16 5.59
N GLU A 761 -16.02 13.04 6.92
CA GLU A 761 -17.07 13.53 7.82
C GLU A 761 -17.29 15.06 7.69
N TYR A 762 -16.21 15.83 7.54
CA TYR A 762 -16.26 17.27 7.32
C TYR A 762 -16.86 17.65 5.96
N ASN A 763 -16.62 16.81 4.95
CA ASN A 763 -17.13 16.95 3.57
C ASN A 763 -16.84 18.35 2.97
N PRO A 764 -15.57 18.72 2.73
CA PRO A 764 -15.18 20.05 2.30
C PRO A 764 -15.66 20.38 0.87
N ASP A 765 -15.78 21.68 0.60
CA ASP A 765 -16.02 22.22 -0.75
C ASP A 765 -14.70 22.40 -1.53
N LEU A 766 -13.59 22.60 -0.83
CA LEU A 766 -12.23 22.77 -1.35
C LEU A 766 -11.19 22.18 -0.39
N VAL A 767 -10.15 21.56 -0.93
CA VAL A 767 -8.95 21.18 -0.18
C VAL A 767 -7.80 22.10 -0.59
N ILE A 768 -7.16 22.74 0.38
CA ILE A 768 -5.90 23.47 0.20
C ILE A 768 -4.83 22.72 0.98
N VAL A 769 -3.69 22.46 0.34
CA VAL A 769 -2.55 21.80 0.98
C VAL A 769 -1.41 22.80 1.13
N SER A 770 -1.03 23.07 2.37
CA SER A 770 0.27 23.64 2.72
C SER A 770 1.33 22.58 2.43
N ALA A 771 1.84 22.62 1.19
CA ALA A 771 2.63 21.58 0.59
C ALA A 771 4.13 21.77 0.83
N GLY A 772 4.55 21.61 2.08
CA GLY A 772 5.96 21.50 2.45
C GLY A 772 6.55 20.15 2.05
N PHE A 773 7.78 20.13 1.56
CA PHE A 773 8.48 18.88 1.22
C PHE A 773 9.74 18.69 2.05
N ASP A 774 9.82 19.31 3.22
CA ASP A 774 10.91 19.16 4.18
C ASP A 774 10.79 17.92 5.06
N ALA A 775 9.63 17.24 5.06
CA ALA A 775 9.54 15.87 5.58
C ALA A 775 10.05 14.82 4.56
N CYS A 776 10.39 15.25 3.33
CA CYS A 776 10.84 14.35 2.27
C CYS A 776 12.24 13.78 2.56
N VAL A 777 12.50 12.57 2.08
CA VAL A 777 13.80 11.91 2.21
C VAL A 777 14.92 12.80 1.66
N GLY A 778 16.00 12.92 2.44
CA GLY A 778 17.17 13.72 2.11
C GLY A 778 17.05 15.21 2.40
N ASP A 779 15.94 15.69 2.96
CA ASP A 779 15.83 17.07 3.41
C ASP A 779 16.78 17.38 4.59
N PRO A 780 17.52 18.50 4.56
CA PRO A 780 18.48 18.84 5.60
C PRO A 780 17.85 19.26 6.93
N LEU A 781 16.58 19.69 6.96
CA LEU A 781 15.95 20.24 8.16
C LEU A 781 14.96 19.27 8.82
N GLY A 782 14.11 18.60 8.04
CA GLY A 782 13.02 17.81 8.63
C GLY A 782 13.46 16.50 9.30
N GLY A 783 14.42 15.79 8.70
CA GLY A 783 14.91 14.51 9.22
C GLY A 783 13.88 13.37 9.20
N CYS A 784 12.87 13.49 8.34
CA CYS A 784 11.91 12.43 8.00
C CYS A 784 12.34 11.70 6.71
N LYS A 785 11.59 10.66 6.33
CA LYS A 785 11.91 9.74 5.23
C LYS A 785 10.72 9.55 4.26
N VAL A 786 9.85 10.55 4.14
CA VAL A 786 8.70 10.48 3.23
C VAL A 786 9.20 10.50 1.79
N THR A 787 8.76 9.56 0.97
CA THR A 787 9.18 9.47 -0.43
C THR A 787 8.39 10.41 -1.34
N PRO A 788 8.94 10.85 -2.50
CA PRO A 788 8.16 11.59 -3.50
C PRO A 788 6.86 10.89 -3.92
N GLU A 789 6.88 9.56 -4.01
CA GLU A 789 5.74 8.73 -4.35
C GLU A 789 4.64 8.82 -3.29
N CYS A 790 5.01 8.86 -2.01
CA CYS A 790 4.07 9.02 -0.91
C CYS A 790 3.31 10.35 -0.98
N TYR A 791 3.98 11.46 -1.28
CA TYR A 791 3.29 12.74 -1.54
C TYR A 791 2.34 12.67 -2.73
N GLY A 792 2.74 11.96 -3.80
CA GLY A 792 1.85 11.66 -4.92
C GLY A 792 0.61 10.86 -4.49
N ARG A 793 0.77 9.82 -3.66
CA ARG A 793 -0.34 9.00 -3.13
C ARG A 793 -1.25 9.79 -2.19
N MET A 794 -0.70 10.58 -1.26
CA MET A 794 -1.47 11.49 -0.41
C MET A 794 -2.32 12.43 -1.27
N THR A 795 -1.73 13.02 -2.31
CA THR A 795 -2.44 13.86 -3.28
C THR A 795 -3.54 13.10 -4.01
N GLN A 796 -3.29 11.85 -4.44
CA GLN A 796 -4.32 11.01 -5.06
C GLN A 796 -5.48 10.77 -4.10
N LEU A 797 -5.23 10.41 -2.84
CA LEU A 797 -6.28 10.21 -1.83
C LEU A 797 -7.12 11.48 -1.63
N LEU A 798 -6.49 12.66 -1.56
CA LEU A 798 -7.19 13.95 -1.39
C LEU A 798 -8.08 14.31 -2.59
N ARG A 799 -7.78 13.85 -3.82
CA ARG A 799 -8.69 14.03 -4.98
C ARG A 799 -10.05 13.33 -4.79
N GLY A 800 -10.16 12.41 -3.83
CA GLY A 800 -11.42 11.77 -3.47
C GLY A 800 -12.42 12.71 -2.79
N LEU A 801 -11.92 13.84 -2.26
CA LEU A 801 -12.69 14.86 -1.55
C LEU A 801 -13.07 16.01 -2.48
N ALA A 802 -14.06 16.82 -2.09
CA ALA A 802 -14.39 18.09 -2.73
C ALA A 802 -14.61 18.01 -4.27
N GLY A 803 -15.00 16.85 -4.81
CA GLY A 803 -15.12 16.65 -6.26
C GLY A 803 -13.78 16.76 -7.01
N GLY A 804 -12.66 16.50 -6.33
CA GLY A 804 -11.30 16.64 -6.88
C GLY A 804 -10.70 18.04 -6.78
N ARG A 805 -11.39 19.00 -6.15
CA ARG A 805 -10.92 20.38 -5.96
C ARG A 805 -9.82 20.43 -4.89
N VAL A 806 -8.58 20.28 -5.35
CA VAL A 806 -7.37 20.32 -4.52
C VAL A 806 -6.43 21.40 -5.04
N VAL A 807 -5.96 22.29 -4.17
CA VAL A 807 -4.93 23.30 -4.47
C VAL A 807 -3.68 23.01 -3.64
N LEU A 808 -2.54 22.81 -4.30
CA LEU A 808 -1.24 22.59 -3.65
C LEU A 808 -0.46 23.90 -3.60
N CYS A 809 -0.04 24.33 -2.41
CA CYS A 809 0.70 25.56 -2.18
C CYS A 809 2.08 25.24 -1.63
N LEU A 810 3.16 25.49 -2.38
CA LEU A 810 4.51 25.19 -1.88
C LEU A 810 4.82 25.99 -0.60
N GLU A 811 5.22 25.27 0.46
CA GLU A 811 5.70 25.84 1.74
C GLU A 811 7.20 25.55 1.92
N GLY A 812 7.60 24.71 2.88
CA GLY A 812 8.96 24.26 3.13
C GLY A 812 9.49 23.22 2.14
N GLY A 813 10.64 22.62 2.47
CA GLY A 813 11.38 21.69 1.63
C GLY A 813 12.60 22.36 0.98
N TYR A 814 13.77 21.86 1.34
CA TYR A 814 15.04 22.55 1.20
C TYR A 814 16.10 21.71 0.48
N ASN A 815 15.88 20.40 0.35
CA ASN A 815 16.58 19.61 -0.66
C ASN A 815 15.95 19.84 -2.05
N ILE A 816 16.66 20.63 -2.87
CA ILE A 816 16.25 21.01 -4.23
C ILE A 816 15.89 19.80 -5.11
N THR A 817 16.53 18.65 -4.92
CA THR A 817 16.21 17.42 -5.66
C THR A 817 14.90 16.83 -5.17
N SER A 818 14.77 16.61 -3.86
CA SER A 818 13.59 16.00 -3.22
C SER A 818 12.32 16.77 -3.53
N ILE A 819 12.33 18.10 -3.34
CA ILE A 819 11.15 18.95 -3.58
C ILE A 819 10.71 18.93 -5.04
N SER A 820 11.67 18.84 -5.97
CA SER A 820 11.37 18.83 -7.40
C SER A 820 10.65 17.55 -7.80
N TYR A 821 11.07 16.39 -7.26
CA TYR A 821 10.41 15.12 -7.50
C TYR A 821 9.05 15.06 -6.79
N ALA A 822 8.99 15.45 -5.52
CA ALA A 822 7.75 15.38 -4.74
C ALA A 822 6.64 16.25 -5.36
N MET A 823 6.91 17.52 -5.70
CA MET A 823 5.92 18.37 -6.36
C MET A 823 5.53 17.83 -7.75
N ALA A 824 6.48 17.26 -8.51
CA ALA A 824 6.14 16.63 -9.79
C ALA A 824 5.22 15.41 -9.60
N MET A 825 5.43 14.59 -8.58
CA MET A 825 4.57 13.45 -8.25
C MET A 825 3.17 13.91 -7.82
N CYS A 826 3.04 14.99 -7.05
CA CYS A 826 1.74 15.57 -6.72
C CYS A 826 1.00 16.11 -7.95
N THR A 827 1.70 16.83 -8.85
CA THR A 827 1.09 17.31 -10.10
C THR A 827 0.63 16.14 -10.99
N LYS A 828 1.41 15.07 -11.07
CA LYS A 828 1.04 13.83 -11.76
C LYS A 828 -0.23 13.21 -11.16
N ALA A 829 -0.33 13.15 -9.84
CA ALA A 829 -1.53 12.68 -9.14
C ALA A 829 -2.76 13.53 -9.49
N LEU A 830 -2.65 14.87 -9.51
CA LEU A 830 -3.74 15.79 -9.90
C LEU A 830 -4.19 15.58 -11.36
N LEU A 831 -3.25 15.28 -12.25
CA LEU A 831 -3.52 14.94 -13.66
C LEU A 831 -4.10 13.52 -13.85
N GLY A 832 -4.19 12.73 -12.77
CA GLY A 832 -4.68 11.35 -12.80
C GLY A 832 -3.67 10.34 -13.36
N ASP A 833 -2.38 10.69 -13.41
CA ASP A 833 -1.32 9.74 -13.76
C ASP A 833 -1.16 8.68 -12.66
N PRO A 834 -0.76 7.44 -13.02
CA PRO A 834 -0.51 6.40 -12.04
C PRO A 834 0.71 6.73 -11.17
N ILE A 835 0.58 6.47 -9.87
CA ILE A 835 1.68 6.55 -8.90
C ILE A 835 2.08 5.12 -8.55
N THR A 836 3.26 4.70 -9.02
CA THR A 836 3.74 3.33 -8.83
C THR A 836 4.11 3.11 -7.37
N PRO A 837 3.72 1.99 -6.75
CA PRO A 837 4.13 1.70 -5.40
C PRO A 837 5.61 1.29 -5.31
N HIS A 838 6.28 1.71 -4.24
CA HIS A 838 7.54 1.09 -3.83
C HIS A 838 7.25 -0.23 -3.13
N TYR A 839 7.67 -1.36 -3.71
CA TYR A 839 7.52 -2.65 -3.03
C TYR A 839 8.54 -2.76 -1.91
N GLU A 840 8.08 -2.59 -0.68
CA GLU A 840 8.91 -2.62 0.52
C GLU A 840 8.31 -3.64 1.52
N PRO A 841 8.74 -4.91 1.44
CA PRO A 841 8.16 -5.92 2.32
C PRO A 841 8.54 -5.60 3.77
N LYS A 842 7.51 -5.49 4.62
CA LYS A 842 7.60 -5.37 6.10
C LYS A 842 7.96 -3.99 6.66
N GLN A 843 7.68 -2.91 5.95
CA GLN A 843 7.73 -1.59 6.58
C GLN A 843 6.57 -1.47 7.59
N THR A 844 6.88 -1.31 8.86
CA THR A 844 5.89 -1.18 9.95
C THR A 844 5.88 0.23 10.49
N CYS A 845 4.70 0.72 10.89
CA CYS A 845 4.58 2.02 11.56
C CYS A 845 5.38 2.03 12.87
N HIS A 846 6.20 3.06 13.07
CA HIS A 846 6.99 3.25 14.27
C HIS A 846 6.09 3.44 15.51
N TRP A 847 6.43 2.81 16.63
CA TRP A 847 5.59 2.80 17.85
C TRP A 847 5.25 4.21 18.38
N SER A 848 6.19 5.17 18.30
CA SER A 848 5.94 6.56 18.70
C SER A 848 4.92 7.28 17.81
N ALA A 849 4.82 6.90 16.53
CA ALA A 849 3.76 7.38 15.65
C ALA A 849 2.42 6.73 16.02
N VAL A 850 2.40 5.46 16.39
CA VAL A 850 1.20 4.77 16.90
C VAL A 850 0.66 5.44 18.17
N GLU A 851 1.54 5.77 19.12
CA GLU A 851 1.17 6.53 20.33
C GLU A 851 0.55 7.89 19.96
N THR A 852 1.22 8.64 19.07
CA THR A 852 0.72 9.92 18.56
C THR A 852 -0.67 9.77 17.93
N ILE A 853 -0.87 8.78 17.05
CA ILE A 853 -2.16 8.53 16.39
C ILE A 853 -3.25 8.23 17.42
N ASN A 854 -2.94 7.41 18.43
CA ASN A 854 -3.86 7.09 19.51
C ASN A 854 -4.26 8.33 20.33
N ASP A 855 -3.30 9.18 20.66
CA ASP A 855 -3.54 10.41 21.42
C ASP A 855 -4.42 11.40 20.64
N VAL A 856 -4.17 11.56 19.35
CA VAL A 856 -5.00 12.37 18.45
C VAL A 856 -6.41 11.81 18.38
N ILE A 857 -6.58 10.51 18.13
CA ILE A 857 -7.91 9.88 18.06
C ILE A 857 -8.67 10.05 19.39
N ASN A 858 -8.02 9.80 20.53
CA ASN A 858 -8.64 9.96 21.84
C ASN A 858 -9.10 11.38 22.12
N THR A 859 -8.34 12.37 21.65
CA THR A 859 -8.66 13.79 21.78
C THR A 859 -9.82 14.19 20.85
N HIS A 860 -9.82 13.68 19.61
CA HIS A 860 -10.71 14.14 18.55
C HIS A 860 -12.01 13.35 18.39
N LYS A 861 -12.11 12.11 18.89
CA LYS A 861 -13.31 11.25 18.75
C LYS A 861 -14.60 11.82 19.37
N LYS A 862 -14.48 12.80 20.27
CA LYS A 862 -15.64 13.54 20.78
C LYS A 862 -16.26 14.46 19.73
N TYR A 863 -15.45 15.03 18.84
CA TYR A 863 -15.86 15.94 17.76
C TYR A 863 -16.20 15.19 16.47
N TRP A 864 -15.40 14.18 16.12
CA TRP A 864 -15.50 13.45 14.85
C TRP A 864 -15.87 11.99 15.11
N LYS A 865 -17.09 11.59 14.71
CA LYS A 865 -17.65 10.27 14.99
C LYS A 865 -17.01 9.16 14.16
N SER A 866 -16.38 9.51 13.04
CA SER A 866 -15.57 8.62 12.21
C SER A 866 -14.35 8.03 12.91
N LEU A 867 -13.98 8.51 14.11
CA LEU A 867 -12.78 8.08 14.85
C LEU A 867 -13.06 7.07 15.97
N LYS A 868 -14.28 6.55 16.08
CA LYS A 868 -14.68 5.70 17.23
C LYS A 868 -14.13 4.27 17.22
N PHE A 869 -13.25 3.92 16.28
CA PHE A 869 -12.74 2.57 16.07
C PHE A 869 -11.49 2.24 16.89
N GLN A 870 -10.89 3.20 17.58
CA GLN A 870 -9.72 2.94 18.43
C GLN A 870 -10.16 2.48 19.82
N VAL A 871 -10.21 1.15 20.02
CA VAL A 871 -10.76 0.50 21.21
C VAL A 871 -9.86 -0.68 21.59
N ALA A 872 -9.65 -0.92 22.89
CA ALA A 872 -8.75 -1.97 23.32
C ALA A 872 -9.26 -3.36 22.92
N LEU A 873 -8.39 -4.17 22.31
CA LEU A 873 -8.66 -5.54 21.91
C LEU A 873 -8.09 -6.54 22.93
N PRO A 874 -8.62 -7.77 23.06
CA PRO A 874 -8.01 -8.79 23.90
C PRO A 874 -6.56 -9.08 23.48
N SER A 875 -5.64 -9.21 24.45
CA SER A 875 -4.26 -9.64 24.19
C SER A 875 -4.15 -11.16 24.00
N GLU A 876 -5.00 -11.94 24.69
CA GLU A 876 -5.06 -13.38 24.51
C GLU A 876 -5.89 -13.78 23.28
N ASP A 877 -5.64 -14.98 22.77
CA ASP A 877 -6.52 -15.62 21.78
C ASP A 877 -7.83 -16.03 22.46
N VAL A 878 -8.93 -15.38 22.07
CA VAL A 878 -10.29 -15.61 22.60
C VAL A 878 -11.21 -16.24 21.57
N LEU A 879 -10.71 -16.54 20.37
CA LEU A 879 -11.49 -17.21 19.33
C LEU A 879 -11.34 -18.72 19.46
N ASP A 880 -12.47 -19.41 19.48
CA ASP A 880 -12.47 -20.86 19.25
C ASP A 880 -12.05 -21.14 17.79
N PRO A 881 -11.37 -22.28 17.53
CA PRO A 881 -11.08 -22.69 16.17
C PRO A 881 -12.35 -22.72 15.30
N PRO A 882 -12.29 -22.22 14.04
CA PRO A 882 -13.44 -22.22 13.15
C PRO A 882 -14.03 -23.62 13.00
N LEU A 883 -15.36 -23.73 13.12
CA LEU A 883 -16.05 -24.99 12.92
C LEU A 883 -16.00 -25.42 11.43
N PRO A 884 -16.10 -26.72 11.12
CA PRO A 884 -16.27 -27.16 9.75
C PRO A 884 -17.51 -26.51 9.11
N SER A 885 -17.35 -26.01 7.89
CA SER A 885 -18.39 -25.34 7.12
C SER A 885 -18.47 -25.95 5.72
N ARG A 886 -19.68 -25.98 5.15
CA ARG A 886 -19.93 -26.55 3.83
C ARG A 886 -19.05 -25.90 2.74
N GLY A 887 -18.25 -26.70 2.06
CA GLY A 887 -17.40 -26.28 0.93
C GLY A 887 -15.97 -25.91 1.33
N LEU A 888 -15.70 -25.66 2.61
CA LEU A 888 -14.34 -25.61 3.16
C LEU A 888 -14.00 -26.95 3.82
N ASN A 889 -13.72 -27.98 3.00
CA ASN A 889 -13.16 -29.22 3.54
C ASN A 889 -11.65 -29.07 3.72
N ASP A 890 -11.19 -29.43 4.91
CA ASP A 890 -9.78 -29.49 5.29
C ASP A 890 -9.09 -30.60 4.46
N TYR A 891 -8.58 -30.24 3.28
CA TYR A 891 -7.82 -31.14 2.39
C TYR A 891 -6.51 -31.69 3.03
N GLN A 892 -6.28 -31.44 4.33
CA GLN A 892 -5.08 -31.84 5.06
C GLN A 892 -5.16 -33.17 5.81
N ARG A 893 -6.26 -33.94 5.76
CA ARG A 893 -6.29 -35.27 6.43
C ARG A 893 -5.72 -36.45 5.63
N GLU A 894 -5.39 -36.29 4.35
CA GLU A 894 -4.76 -37.37 3.56
C GLU A 894 -3.52 -36.90 2.80
N LEU A 895 -2.48 -36.51 3.55
CA LEU A 895 -1.10 -36.58 3.05
C LEU A 895 -0.38 -37.65 3.87
N PRO A 896 0.07 -38.78 3.28
CA PRO A 896 0.85 -39.76 4.01
C PRO A 896 2.15 -39.10 4.48
N SER A 897 2.46 -39.25 5.76
CA SER A 897 3.75 -38.81 6.31
C SER A 897 4.90 -39.41 5.49
N PRO A 898 6.01 -38.67 5.27
CA PRO A 898 7.15 -39.18 4.53
C PRO A 898 7.89 -40.20 5.39
N LYS A 899 7.42 -41.44 5.40
CA LYS A 899 8.24 -42.57 5.83
C LYS A 899 9.33 -42.76 4.77
N SER A 900 10.56 -42.55 5.21
CA SER A 900 11.79 -43.00 4.58
C SER A 900 11.60 -44.36 3.88
N SER A 901 11.63 -44.39 2.56
CA SER A 901 11.83 -45.62 1.79
C SER A 901 12.82 -45.39 0.65
N ARG A 902 14.07 -45.80 0.90
CA ARG A 902 14.87 -46.44 -0.13
C ARG A 902 14.20 -47.77 -0.43
N TYR A 903 13.62 -48.00 -1.59
CA TYR A 903 13.47 -49.33 -2.21
C TYR A 903 13.19 -49.11 -3.70
N SER A 904 14.23 -49.24 -4.53
CA SER A 904 14.43 -50.36 -5.47
C SER A 904 13.17 -50.81 -6.21
N LEU A 905 13.14 -50.47 -7.49
CA LEU A 905 12.32 -51.10 -8.51
C LEU A 905 12.58 -52.61 -8.52
N GLU A 906 11.63 -53.39 -8.01
CA GLU A 906 11.26 -54.70 -8.52
C GLU A 906 9.96 -55.12 -7.81
N THR A 907 9.07 -55.77 -8.55
CA THR A 907 7.79 -56.37 -8.11
C THR A 907 6.54 -55.48 -8.19
N ASP A 908 6.24 -54.96 -9.37
CA ASP A 908 4.87 -55.07 -9.88
C ASP A 908 4.74 -56.46 -10.50
N MET A 909 3.91 -57.32 -9.91
CA MET A 909 3.19 -58.44 -10.55
C MET A 909 2.66 -59.38 -9.47
N ALA A 910 1.48 -59.10 -8.93
CA ALA A 910 0.54 -60.14 -8.50
C ALA A 910 -0.85 -59.55 -8.23
N ASN A 911 -1.74 -59.82 -9.17
CA ASN A 911 -3.12 -60.27 -8.95
C ASN A 911 -4.18 -59.24 -8.53
N LEU A 912 -4.85 -58.75 -9.57
CA LEU A 912 -6.31 -58.65 -9.64
C LEU A 912 -7.00 -59.92 -9.09
N SER A 913 -7.99 -59.74 -8.22
CA SER A 913 -9.21 -60.55 -8.24
C SER A 913 -10.35 -59.86 -7.50
N ILE A 914 -11.51 -59.91 -8.16
CA ILE A 914 -12.81 -59.33 -7.87
C ILE A 914 -13.64 -60.26 -6.96
N ASP A 915 -14.62 -59.66 -6.27
CA ASP A 915 -15.95 -60.17 -5.86
C ASP A 915 -16.28 -60.51 -4.38
N LYS A 916 -17.39 -59.85 -3.96
CA LYS A 916 -18.57 -60.29 -3.18
C LYS A 916 -18.52 -60.55 -1.66
N CYS A 917 -19.27 -59.68 -0.98
CA CYS A 917 -20.51 -59.91 -0.19
C CYS A 917 -20.64 -61.03 0.87
N GLU A 918 -21.34 -60.62 1.93
CA GLU A 918 -22.27 -61.34 2.82
C GLU A 918 -21.75 -62.10 4.05
N ASP A 919 -22.29 -61.64 5.19
CA ASP A 919 -22.82 -62.37 6.34
C ASP A 919 -21.95 -63.32 7.18
N GLY A 920 -21.90 -63.00 8.48
CA GLY A 920 -22.51 -63.89 9.46
C GLY A 920 -21.60 -64.84 10.27
N ILE A 921 -21.44 -64.47 11.55
CA ILE A 921 -21.64 -65.35 12.73
C ILE A 921 -20.51 -66.33 13.12
N HIS A 922 -20.11 -66.18 14.40
CA HIS A 922 -19.57 -67.18 15.36
C HIS A 922 -18.17 -67.76 15.10
N CYS A 923 -17.41 -68.21 16.09
CA CYS A 923 -17.28 -68.05 17.54
C CYS A 923 -16.15 -69.00 17.95
N GLY A 924 -15.59 -68.75 19.12
CA GLY A 924 -14.89 -69.79 19.88
C GLY A 924 -13.44 -69.39 20.13
N THR A 925 -13.10 -68.86 21.30
CA THR A 925 -12.92 -69.56 22.59
C THR A 925 -11.82 -70.61 22.51
N ASP A 926 -10.92 -70.79 23.45
CA ASP A 926 -10.54 -70.23 24.76
C ASP A 926 -9.19 -70.96 25.02
N ASP A 927 -8.18 -70.32 25.59
CA ASP A 927 -7.68 -70.53 26.97
C ASP A 927 -7.09 -71.95 27.23
N GLU A 928 -6.27 -72.29 28.22
CA GLU A 928 -5.82 -71.74 29.51
C GLU A 928 -4.33 -72.15 29.68
N ASP A 929 -3.52 -71.65 30.63
CA ASP A 929 -3.42 -72.14 32.02
C ASP A 929 -2.11 -71.55 32.64
N ASP A 930 -1.93 -71.22 33.92
CA ASP A 930 -2.81 -71.26 35.09
C ASP A 930 -2.17 -70.55 36.32
N GLN A 931 -3.03 -69.88 37.10
CA GLN A 931 -3.12 -69.75 38.59
C GLN A 931 -1.94 -69.44 39.56
N LYS A 932 -2.15 -68.46 40.48
CA LYS A 932 -2.66 -68.68 41.88
C LYS A 932 -2.74 -67.41 42.79
N CYS A 933 -3.94 -67.21 43.34
CA CYS A 933 -4.34 -66.93 44.75
C CYS A 933 -3.92 -65.70 45.61
N ASN A 934 -4.95 -64.89 45.93
CA ASN A 934 -5.48 -64.47 47.26
C ASN A 934 -4.75 -63.56 48.29
N ALA A 935 -5.51 -62.53 48.70
CA ALA A 935 -5.81 -62.01 50.05
C ALA A 935 -4.90 -60.98 50.78
N ASN A 936 -5.46 -59.76 50.92
CA ASN A 936 -5.53 -58.81 52.06
C ASN A 936 -4.39 -58.70 53.12
N LYS A 937 -3.94 -57.45 53.37
CA LYS A 937 -3.65 -56.90 54.73
C LYS A 937 -3.62 -55.35 54.78
N ASN A 938 -4.48 -54.81 55.65
CA ASN A 938 -4.46 -53.59 56.52
C ASN A 938 -3.31 -52.55 56.39
N LYS A 939 -3.59 -51.24 56.25
CA LYS A 939 -4.07 -50.20 57.23
C LYS A 939 -3.08 -49.78 58.34
N LYS A 940 -2.70 -48.49 58.38
CA LYS A 940 -2.91 -47.54 59.51
C LYS A 940 -2.45 -46.09 59.22
N GLU A 941 -3.17 -45.16 59.85
CA GLU A 941 -3.27 -43.70 59.70
C GLU A 941 -2.25 -42.89 60.55
N ALA A 942 -2.21 -41.56 60.32
CA ALA A 942 -2.34 -40.44 61.29
C ALA A 942 -1.43 -39.23 60.88
N LEU A 943 -1.69 -37.93 61.05
CA LEU A 943 -2.81 -37.03 61.43
C LEU A 943 -2.21 -35.58 61.49
N ASN A 944 -2.98 -34.54 61.11
CA ASN A 944 -3.01 -33.11 61.58
C ASN A 944 -1.70 -32.26 61.64
N SER A 945 -1.61 -30.92 61.60
CA SER A 945 -2.47 -29.70 61.69
C SER A 945 -1.54 -28.50 61.35
N GLY A 946 -1.94 -27.43 60.66
CA GLY A 946 -2.44 -26.15 61.21
C GLY A 946 -1.37 -25.22 61.83
N ASN A 947 -1.13 -24.02 61.25
CA ASN A 947 -1.10 -22.72 61.97
C ASN A 947 -0.81 -21.47 61.10
N GLU A 948 -1.43 -20.37 61.55
CA GLU A 948 -1.57 -18.98 61.07
C GLU A 948 -0.34 -18.07 61.33
N ILE A 949 -0.09 -17.04 60.49
CA ILE A 949 -0.25 -15.56 60.66
C ILE A 949 0.59 -14.86 61.77
N GLU A 950 1.37 -13.83 61.38
CA GLU A 950 1.45 -12.43 61.92
C GLU A 950 2.72 -11.72 61.39
N ILE A 951 2.68 -10.66 60.57
CA ILE A 951 2.44 -9.20 60.77
C ILE A 951 3.60 -8.43 61.47
N CYS A 952 3.82 -7.18 61.01
CA CYS A 952 4.60 -6.03 61.54
C CYS A 952 6.08 -5.95 61.10
N THR A 953 6.69 -4.80 60.74
CA THR A 953 6.39 -3.35 60.80
C THR A 953 7.52 -2.63 60.07
N GLY A 954 7.25 -1.61 59.23
CA GLY A 954 7.59 -0.20 59.53
C GLY A 954 8.77 0.30 58.65
N SER A 955 8.59 1.16 57.65
CA SER A 955 8.29 2.61 57.65
C SER A 955 9.51 3.53 57.84
N ASN A 956 9.63 4.49 56.90
CA ASN A 956 10.25 5.84 57.01
C ASN A 956 11.79 5.96 56.80
N VAL A 957 12.39 7.01 56.20
CA VAL A 957 11.98 8.33 55.65
C VAL A 957 13.21 9.04 55.00
N SER A 958 12.97 10.02 54.12
CA SER A 958 13.78 11.22 53.72
C SER A 958 15.15 11.09 53.04
N ILE A 959 15.37 11.63 51.82
CA ILE A 959 15.69 13.03 51.39
C ILE A 959 17.10 13.51 51.79
N SER A 960 17.98 13.78 50.81
CA SER A 960 18.59 15.10 50.50
C SER A 960 19.90 15.04 49.68
N GLN A 961 19.92 15.90 48.64
CA GLN A 961 20.99 16.71 48.03
C GLN A 961 22.48 16.44 48.27
N GLY A 962 23.29 16.61 47.21
CA GLY A 962 24.64 17.20 47.33
C GLY A 962 25.65 16.80 46.24
N LEU A 963 26.08 17.78 45.44
CA LEU A 963 27.21 17.72 44.49
C LEU A 963 28.57 17.64 45.22
N SER A 964 29.51 16.82 44.73
CA SER A 964 30.96 17.11 44.79
C SER A 964 31.78 16.18 43.90
N ILE A 965 32.69 16.77 43.11
CA ILE A 965 33.76 16.14 42.35
C ILE A 965 34.94 15.87 43.30
N ASP A 966 35.53 14.66 43.29
CA ASP A 966 37.00 14.54 43.28
C ASP A 966 37.51 13.14 42.91
N LYS A 967 38.63 13.16 42.18
CA LYS A 967 39.41 12.03 41.67
C LYS A 967 40.22 11.36 42.79
N GLN A 968 40.28 10.03 42.80
CA GLN A 968 41.56 9.29 42.95
C GLN A 968 41.36 7.81 42.60
N GLY A 969 42.29 7.29 41.79
CA GLY A 969 42.16 6.02 41.08
C GLY A 969 42.47 4.76 41.89
N SER A 970 42.01 3.64 41.34
CA SER A 970 42.50 2.30 41.64
C SER A 970 42.12 1.35 40.49
N SER A 971 43.14 0.68 39.95
CA SER A 971 43.14 -0.49 39.04
C SER A 971 42.36 -0.42 37.72
N ASP A 972 43.10 -0.19 36.61
CA ASP A 972 42.68 -0.51 35.24
C ASP A 972 42.40 -2.03 35.11
N ALA A 973 41.15 -2.41 35.29
CA ALA A 973 40.63 -3.59 34.62
C ALA A 973 40.44 -3.22 33.15
N LYS A 974 41.10 -3.94 32.23
CA LYS A 974 40.91 -3.76 30.78
C LYS A 974 39.42 -3.94 30.47
N ARG A 975 38.73 -2.85 30.18
CA ARG A 975 37.34 -2.87 29.69
C ARG A 975 37.32 -3.63 28.36
N THR A 976 36.49 -4.66 28.28
CA THR A 976 36.31 -5.39 27.03
C THR A 976 35.32 -4.64 26.12
N LEU A 977 35.37 -4.90 24.81
CA LEU A 977 34.39 -4.35 23.87
C LEU A 977 32.95 -4.74 24.27
N VAL A 978 32.79 -5.91 24.86
CA VAL A 978 31.49 -6.39 25.37
C VAL A 978 31.00 -5.52 26.53
N ASP A 979 31.88 -5.13 27.45
CA ASP A 979 31.52 -4.24 28.57
C ASP A 979 31.10 -2.85 28.06
N TYR A 980 31.84 -2.31 27.09
CA TYR A 980 31.51 -1.03 26.45
C TYR A 980 30.19 -1.09 25.67
N LEU A 981 29.95 -2.14 24.88
CA LEU A 981 28.69 -2.31 24.14
C LEU A 981 27.51 -2.57 25.07
N SER A 982 27.72 -3.23 26.21
CA SER A 982 26.68 -3.46 27.23
C SER A 982 26.31 -2.17 27.96
N GLU A 983 27.30 -1.36 28.33
CA GLU A 983 27.10 -0.05 28.97
C GLU A 983 26.45 0.98 28.00
N ASN A 984 26.63 0.82 26.69
CA ASN A 984 26.09 1.71 25.64
C ASN A 984 24.98 1.05 24.80
N MET A 985 24.43 -0.08 25.26
CA MET A 985 23.40 -0.85 24.54
C MET A 985 22.16 0.00 24.26
N GLN A 986 21.78 0.85 25.21
CA GLN A 986 20.66 1.76 25.06
C GLN A 986 20.90 2.78 23.94
N SER A 987 22.10 3.37 23.85
CA SER A 987 22.49 4.27 22.76
C SER A 987 22.61 3.58 21.40
N ILE A 988 22.87 2.26 21.35
CA ILE A 988 22.84 1.45 20.11
C ILE A 988 21.40 1.15 19.68
N VAL A 989 20.52 0.81 20.64
CA VAL A 989 19.09 0.57 20.42
C VAL A 989 18.37 1.87 20.01
N ASP A 990 18.80 3.00 20.57
CA ASP A 990 18.27 4.33 20.29
C ASP A 990 18.87 4.95 19.00
N GLY A 991 19.82 4.27 18.35
CA GLY A 991 20.41 4.68 17.08
C GLY A 991 21.39 5.85 17.17
N GLU A 992 21.85 6.20 18.36
CA GLU A 992 22.81 7.27 18.63
C GLU A 992 24.27 6.82 18.40
N MET A 993 24.51 5.50 18.36
CA MET A 993 25.77 4.87 17.97
C MET A 993 25.54 3.76 16.94
N PHE A 994 26.34 3.74 15.87
CA PHE A 994 26.38 2.61 14.95
C PHE A 994 27.48 1.64 15.38
N ALA A 995 27.10 0.50 15.96
CA ALA A 995 28.02 -0.62 16.15
C ALA A 995 27.89 -1.56 14.95
N VAL A 996 28.91 -1.60 14.09
CA VAL A 996 29.01 -2.63 13.07
C VAL A 996 29.55 -3.88 13.75
N ILE A 997 28.70 -4.90 13.94
CA ILE A 997 29.11 -6.18 14.51
C ILE A 997 29.74 -7.01 13.38
N PRO A 998 31.07 -7.22 13.36
CA PRO A 998 31.70 -8.02 12.33
C PRO A 998 31.27 -9.49 12.48
N MET A 999 31.15 -10.20 11.36
CA MET A 999 30.91 -11.64 11.41
C MET A 999 32.11 -12.36 12.02
N PRO A 1000 31.90 -13.28 12.98
CA PRO A 1000 32.99 -14.04 13.58
C PRO A 1000 33.62 -15.04 12.60
N TRP A 1001 32.94 -15.36 11.48
CA TRP A 1001 33.43 -16.28 10.46
C TRP A 1001 32.70 -16.06 9.12
N CYS A 1002 33.38 -16.30 8.00
CA CYS A 1002 32.77 -16.43 6.68
C CYS A 1002 33.51 -17.49 5.85
N PRO A 1003 32.87 -18.15 4.87
CA PRO A 1003 33.48 -19.24 4.09
C PRO A 1003 34.68 -18.80 3.24
N HIS A 1004 34.89 -17.49 3.07
CA HIS A 1004 36.00 -16.94 2.31
C HIS A 1004 37.30 -16.85 3.12
N LEU A 1005 37.26 -17.02 4.45
CA LEU A 1005 38.47 -17.11 5.27
C LEU A 1005 39.32 -18.32 4.87
N ASP A 1006 38.69 -19.41 4.46
CA ASP A 1006 39.35 -20.65 4.01
C ASP A 1006 40.14 -20.47 2.69
N SER A 1007 39.99 -19.32 2.02
CA SER A 1007 40.72 -18.98 0.79
C SER A 1007 41.99 -18.16 1.03
N LEU A 1008 42.28 -17.80 2.28
CA LEU A 1008 43.49 -17.09 2.65
C LEU A 1008 44.69 -18.04 2.73
N TYR A 1009 45.85 -17.53 2.33
CA TYR A 1009 47.13 -18.22 2.46
C TYR A 1009 48.02 -17.42 3.42
N ALA A 1010 48.98 -18.10 4.05
CA ALA A 1010 50.01 -17.44 4.84
C ALA A 1010 50.67 -16.27 4.09
N ILE A 1011 50.83 -15.14 4.77
CA ILE A 1011 51.46 -13.95 4.19
C ILE A 1011 52.95 -14.24 3.95
N PRO A 1012 53.46 -14.10 2.70
CA PRO A 1012 54.86 -14.37 2.41
C PRO A 1012 55.81 -13.49 3.20
N ASN A 1013 56.94 -14.08 3.63
CA ASN A 1013 58.03 -13.38 4.29
C ASN A 1013 58.54 -12.23 3.40
N GLY A 1014 58.27 -10.98 3.80
CA GLY A 1014 58.67 -9.76 3.08
C GLY A 1014 57.51 -8.87 2.64
N VAL A 1015 56.25 -9.32 2.70
CA VAL A 1015 55.07 -8.49 2.46
C VAL A 1015 54.78 -7.63 3.69
N LYS A 1016 54.62 -6.32 3.47
CA LYS A 1016 54.39 -5.32 4.52
C LYS A 1016 53.16 -4.50 4.20
N PHE A 1017 52.25 -4.38 5.16
CA PHE A 1017 51.04 -3.56 5.04
C PHE A 1017 51.29 -2.20 5.70
N GLU A 1018 51.97 -1.31 4.97
CA GLU A 1018 52.36 0.02 5.46
C GLU A 1018 51.23 1.06 5.25
N GLN A 1019 51.03 1.96 6.21
CA GLN A 1019 50.07 3.06 6.06
C GLN A 1019 50.60 4.10 5.05
N GLY A 1020 49.70 4.71 4.27
CA GLY A 1020 50.06 5.72 3.26
C GLY A 1020 50.59 5.13 1.94
N MET A 1021 50.56 3.81 1.76
CA MET A 1021 50.82 3.16 0.48
C MET A 1021 49.87 3.69 -0.59
N LYS A 1022 50.40 4.03 -1.77
CA LYS A 1022 49.63 4.59 -2.89
C LYS A 1022 48.72 3.54 -3.53
N CYS A 1023 47.55 3.96 -3.98
CA CYS A 1023 46.69 3.15 -4.82
C CYS A 1023 47.42 2.83 -6.13
N VAL A 1024 47.45 1.56 -6.52
CA VAL A 1024 48.15 1.10 -7.73
C VAL A 1024 47.65 1.75 -9.02
N ASP A 1025 46.38 2.19 -9.05
CA ASP A 1025 45.74 2.74 -10.25
C ASP A 1025 45.69 4.28 -10.29
N CYS A 1026 45.48 4.97 -9.15
CA CYS A 1026 45.29 6.42 -9.12
C CYS A 1026 46.20 7.19 -8.16
N GLU A 1027 47.17 6.51 -7.53
CA GLU A 1027 48.14 7.08 -6.60
C GLU A 1027 47.59 7.76 -5.32
N HIS A 1028 46.26 7.74 -5.09
CA HIS A 1028 45.63 8.25 -3.85
C HIS A 1028 46.17 7.52 -2.60
N THR A 1029 46.20 8.16 -1.43
CA THR A 1029 46.84 7.61 -0.20
C THR A 1029 45.96 7.60 1.06
N GLU A 1030 44.80 8.24 1.07
CA GLU A 1030 44.04 8.47 2.32
C GLU A 1030 43.29 7.23 2.84
N GLU A 1031 42.52 6.54 2.00
CA GLU A 1031 41.72 5.37 2.40
C GLU A 1031 41.99 4.21 1.45
N ASN A 1032 43.13 3.54 1.66
CA ASN A 1032 43.55 2.43 0.83
C ASN A 1032 43.44 1.11 1.57
N TRP A 1033 43.02 0.10 0.80
CA TRP A 1033 42.85 -1.26 1.26
C TRP A 1033 43.91 -2.14 0.62
N VAL A 1034 44.27 -3.22 1.30
CA VAL A 1034 45.13 -4.28 0.78
C VAL A 1034 44.31 -5.52 0.53
N CYS A 1035 44.43 -6.10 -0.66
CA CYS A 1035 43.83 -7.39 -0.95
C CYS A 1035 44.59 -8.51 -0.23
N LEU A 1036 43.92 -9.31 0.60
CA LEU A 1036 44.58 -10.35 1.39
C LEU A 1036 45.00 -11.59 0.57
N HIS A 1037 44.57 -11.68 -0.68
CA HIS A 1037 44.92 -12.78 -1.58
C HIS A 1037 46.13 -12.51 -2.49
N CYS A 1038 46.38 -11.25 -2.83
CA CYS A 1038 47.45 -10.88 -3.78
C CYS A 1038 48.24 -9.63 -3.37
N TYR A 1039 47.92 -9.05 -2.23
CA TYR A 1039 48.64 -7.97 -1.56
C TYR A 1039 48.75 -6.66 -2.34
N ILE A 1040 47.95 -6.49 -3.40
CA ILE A 1040 47.85 -5.18 -4.07
C ILE A 1040 47.17 -4.18 -3.14
N THR A 1041 47.60 -2.92 -3.26
CA THR A 1041 46.99 -1.80 -2.54
C THR A 1041 46.18 -0.95 -3.52
N ALA A 1042 44.90 -0.73 -3.20
CA ALA A 1042 44.02 0.09 -4.03
C ALA A 1042 43.07 0.91 -3.16
N CYS A 1043 42.60 2.05 -3.68
CA CYS A 1043 41.69 2.92 -2.93
C CYS A 1043 40.33 2.27 -2.69
N ALA A 1044 39.76 2.60 -1.53
CA ALA A 1044 38.49 2.08 -1.04
C ALA A 1044 37.32 2.40 -1.97
N ARG A 1045 36.20 1.69 -1.75
CA ARG A 1045 34.94 1.88 -2.48
C ARG A 1045 34.38 3.31 -2.42
N ASN A 1046 34.66 4.04 -1.34
CA ASN A 1046 34.16 5.40 -1.11
C ASN A 1046 35.07 6.49 -1.71
N ILE A 1047 36.23 6.12 -2.26
CA ILE A 1047 37.17 7.05 -2.91
C ILE A 1047 36.98 7.00 -4.43
N ASN A 1048 37.64 6.06 -5.11
CA ASN A 1048 37.45 5.81 -6.55
C ASN A 1048 37.11 4.34 -6.85
N GLY A 1049 37.00 3.48 -5.84
CA GLY A 1049 36.53 2.10 -6.01
C GLY A 1049 37.50 1.13 -6.70
N HIS A 1050 38.79 1.45 -6.78
CA HIS A 1050 39.77 0.55 -7.43
C HIS A 1050 39.92 -0.80 -6.73
N MET A 1051 39.78 -0.87 -5.41
CA MET A 1051 39.76 -2.17 -4.72
C MET A 1051 38.51 -3.00 -5.10
N GLN A 1052 37.38 -2.34 -5.37
CA GLN A 1052 36.16 -3.01 -5.85
C GLN A 1052 36.32 -3.48 -7.30
N ALA A 1053 37.00 -2.69 -8.15
CA ALA A 1053 37.32 -3.06 -9.52
C ALA A 1053 38.30 -4.25 -9.57
N HIS A 1054 39.30 -4.26 -8.67
CA HIS A 1054 40.21 -5.38 -8.48
C HIS A 1054 39.46 -6.66 -8.08
N TYR A 1055 38.58 -6.58 -7.09
CA TYR A 1055 37.73 -7.72 -6.70
C TYR A 1055 36.84 -8.20 -7.85
N SER A 1056 36.21 -7.28 -8.59
CA SER A 1056 35.35 -7.63 -9.74
C SER A 1056 36.09 -8.43 -10.82
N THR A 1057 37.39 -8.17 -10.95
CA THR A 1057 38.28 -8.81 -11.94
C THR A 1057 38.88 -10.12 -11.43
N THR A 1058 39.36 -10.13 -10.20
CA THR A 1058 40.15 -11.24 -9.63
C THR A 1058 39.35 -12.21 -8.79
N ARG A 1059 38.17 -11.77 -8.32
CA ARG A 1059 37.33 -12.47 -7.34
C ARG A 1059 38.06 -12.79 -6.03
N HIS A 1060 38.99 -11.91 -5.62
CA HIS A 1060 39.63 -12.00 -4.31
C HIS A 1060 38.74 -11.37 -3.23
N PRO A 1061 38.13 -12.18 -2.34
CA PRO A 1061 37.01 -11.72 -1.53
C PRO A 1061 37.40 -10.85 -0.34
N LEU A 1062 38.60 -10.97 0.22
CA LEU A 1062 38.95 -10.34 1.49
C LEU A 1062 39.96 -9.21 1.31
N VAL A 1063 39.65 -8.06 1.91
CA VAL A 1063 40.46 -6.85 1.86
C VAL A 1063 40.61 -6.26 3.26
N LEU A 1064 41.80 -5.77 3.60
CA LEU A 1064 42.11 -5.14 4.88
C LEU A 1064 42.31 -3.64 4.68
N SER A 1065 41.63 -2.84 5.48
CA SER A 1065 41.81 -1.39 5.50
C SER A 1065 43.09 -1.00 6.23
N LEU A 1066 43.94 -0.18 5.61
CA LEU A 1066 45.15 0.33 6.24
C LEU A 1066 44.86 1.50 7.21
N VAL A 1067 43.64 2.04 7.20
CA VAL A 1067 43.24 3.19 8.02
C VAL A 1067 42.76 2.76 9.39
N ASP A 1068 41.90 1.75 9.48
CA ASP A 1068 41.26 1.32 10.73
C ASP A 1068 41.49 -0.17 11.05
N LEU A 1069 42.27 -0.88 10.21
CA LEU A 1069 42.61 -2.30 10.34
C LEU A 1069 41.39 -3.24 10.30
N SER A 1070 40.24 -2.73 9.84
CA SER A 1070 39.05 -3.53 9.61
C SER A 1070 39.22 -4.42 8.37
N VAL A 1071 38.63 -5.62 8.39
CA VAL A 1071 38.65 -6.54 7.24
C VAL A 1071 37.24 -6.64 6.67
N TRP A 1072 37.14 -6.43 5.36
CA TRP A 1072 35.91 -6.48 4.61
C TRP A 1072 35.90 -7.69 3.67
N CYS A 1073 34.77 -8.41 3.63
CA CYS A 1073 34.54 -9.47 2.66
C CYS A 1073 33.60 -8.98 1.55
N ASN A 1074 34.11 -8.84 0.33
CA ASN A 1074 33.34 -8.37 -0.83
C ASN A 1074 32.28 -9.37 -1.33
N GLU A 1075 32.44 -10.67 -1.06
CA GLU A 1075 31.43 -11.69 -1.40
C GLU A 1075 30.35 -11.82 -0.32
N CYS A 1076 30.67 -11.54 0.96
CA CYS A 1076 29.69 -11.57 2.06
C CYS A 1076 29.09 -10.19 2.40
N ASP A 1077 29.60 -9.11 1.80
CA ASP A 1077 29.20 -7.73 2.03
C ASP A 1077 29.18 -7.33 3.52
N ALA A 1078 30.16 -7.81 4.28
CA ALA A 1078 30.24 -7.58 5.72
C ALA A 1078 31.69 -7.44 6.21
N TYR A 1079 31.85 -6.77 7.35
CA TYR A 1079 33.10 -6.83 8.10
C TYR A 1079 33.25 -8.21 8.74
N VAL A 1080 34.49 -8.70 8.78
CA VAL A 1080 34.83 -10.02 9.33
C VAL A 1080 35.91 -9.83 10.38
N ASP A 1081 35.71 -10.45 11.55
CA ASP A 1081 36.72 -10.49 12.61
C ASP A 1081 36.87 -11.92 13.10
N ASN A 1082 38.04 -12.51 12.84
CA ASN A 1082 38.32 -13.92 13.10
C ASN A 1082 39.80 -14.09 13.43
N ALA A 1083 40.14 -15.08 14.26
CA ALA A 1083 41.52 -15.39 14.64
C ALA A 1083 42.46 -15.60 13.43
N LEU A 1084 41.97 -16.19 12.33
CA LEU A 1084 42.75 -16.37 11.08
C LEU A 1084 43.25 -15.05 10.49
N LEU A 1085 42.57 -13.93 10.74
CA LEU A 1085 42.96 -12.63 10.22
C LEU A 1085 44.07 -11.97 11.04
N TYR A 1086 44.47 -12.56 12.17
CA TYR A 1086 45.44 -11.94 13.05
C TYR A 1086 46.75 -11.64 12.34
N ASP A 1087 47.33 -12.59 11.60
CA ASP A 1087 48.65 -12.36 11.02
C ASP A 1087 48.62 -11.18 10.03
N ALA A 1088 47.50 -10.99 9.31
CA ALA A 1088 47.27 -9.84 8.44
C ALA A 1088 47.07 -8.53 9.22
N LYS A 1089 46.21 -8.54 10.23
CA LYS A 1089 45.92 -7.37 11.08
C LYS A 1089 47.14 -6.95 11.88
N ASN A 1090 47.88 -7.89 12.44
CA ASN A 1090 49.11 -7.67 13.19
C ASN A 1090 50.26 -7.21 12.28
N ASN A 1091 50.35 -7.69 11.03
CA ASN A 1091 51.29 -7.14 10.06
C ASN A 1091 51.04 -5.64 9.84
N ALA A 1092 49.79 -5.25 9.56
CA ALA A 1092 49.43 -3.85 9.38
C ALA A 1092 49.59 -3.03 10.68
N HIS A 1093 49.22 -3.61 11.83
CA HIS A 1093 49.36 -2.99 13.15
C HIS A 1093 50.81 -2.69 13.50
N ARG A 1094 51.74 -3.64 13.33
CA ARG A 1094 53.18 -3.45 13.57
C ARG A 1094 53.76 -2.32 12.73
N HIS A 1095 53.36 -2.22 11.47
CA HIS A 1095 53.85 -1.16 10.59
C HIS A 1095 53.24 0.21 10.94
N LYS A 1096 52.01 0.22 11.47
CA LYS A 1096 51.31 1.44 11.87
C LYS A 1096 51.72 1.97 13.25
N PHE A 1097 51.89 1.08 14.23
CA PHE A 1097 52.06 1.43 15.64
C PHE A 1097 53.40 0.98 16.25
N GLN A 1098 54.25 0.27 15.48
CA GLN A 1098 55.56 -0.24 15.93
C GLN A 1098 55.50 -1.19 17.14
N GLU A 1099 54.35 -1.84 17.33
CA GLU A 1099 54.11 -2.83 18.38
C GLU A 1099 53.15 -3.92 17.90
N ASP A 1100 53.14 -5.05 18.62
CA ASP A 1100 52.21 -6.15 18.37
C ASP A 1100 50.78 -5.76 18.75
N MET A 1101 49.80 -6.19 17.95
CA MET A 1101 48.40 -5.91 18.19
C MET A 1101 47.95 -6.55 19.52
N PRO A 1102 47.43 -5.77 20.49
CA PRO A 1102 46.95 -6.32 21.76
C PRO A 1102 45.80 -7.32 21.52
N TRP A 1103 45.99 -8.56 21.95
CA TRP A 1103 45.21 -9.73 21.53
C TRP A 1103 43.96 -10.02 22.38
N CYS A 1104 42.87 -10.49 21.76
CA CYS A 1104 41.55 -10.75 22.40
C CYS A 1104 41.01 -12.19 22.28
N TYR A 1105 41.68 -13.13 21.59
CA TYR A 1105 41.24 -14.53 21.44
C TYR A 1105 42.06 -15.46 22.36
N GLU A 1106 41.48 -16.51 22.92
CA GLU A 1106 42.27 -17.45 23.75
C GLU A 1106 43.29 -18.19 22.88
N SER A 1107 44.57 -18.08 23.25
CA SER A 1107 45.69 -18.65 22.51
C SER A 1107 45.77 -20.15 22.77
N ASP A 1108 45.40 -20.95 21.79
CA ASP A 1108 46.18 -22.12 21.35
C ASP A 1108 45.59 -22.61 20.02
N THR A 1109 46.40 -22.54 18.96
CA THR A 1109 46.14 -22.95 17.56
C THR A 1109 45.07 -22.16 16.79
N ILE A 1110 45.51 -21.28 15.88
CA ILE A 1110 45.01 -21.04 14.51
C ILE A 1110 45.88 -19.88 13.93
N HIS A 1111 46.89 -20.21 13.12
CA HIS A 1111 47.60 -19.27 12.24
C HIS A 1111 47.13 -19.53 10.79
N MET A 1112 47.29 -18.56 9.88
CA MET A 1112 47.11 -18.87 8.46
C MET A 1112 48.21 -19.86 8.02
N GLU A 1113 47.84 -21.08 7.63
CA GLU A 1113 48.78 -22.04 7.00
C GLU A 1113 49.04 -21.73 5.51
#